data_AF-A0A364MX26-F1
#
_entry.id   AF-A0A364MX26-F1
#
_cell.length_a   1.000
_cell.length_b   1.000
_cell.length_c   1.000
_cell.angle_alpha   90.00
_cell.angle_beta   90.00
_cell.angle_gamma   90.00
#
_symmetry.space_group_name_H-M   'P 1'
#
loop_
_entity.id
_entity.type
_entity.pdbx_description
1 polymer ?
#
loop_
_entity_poly.entity_id
_entity_poly.type
_entity_poly.pdbx_seq_one_letter_code
_entity_poly.pdbx_strand_id
1 'polypeptide(L)'
;MESKSDYNILGIPLSVIPATITHPIVAGLLGIAVLVFSYGFYNAFLHPLRGYPGPLLWRSFRIPYVVSTHRGQIHRRFTEFHAKYGPIVRVAPNELSYADRQALKDIYANRPGHQPFERNRTSFKKMTPDEPNSIVNWHEGDHTRYRRAFTNAFSEKSLKDQAIVIEKYIDLFMTQLKKRETVDLTQWLNFLTFDISGDLTYGESWNCVESGKAHPWVEIAQDFGKGLALIGSINAYPPIDKLLRHLIPKRIMQRSMDHRKMSLAQAKKRVALDVERPDWVTPTKKYSEQKDPFTDREWGINLLVIAFAGSETTASALTAIMRMLVQHRGVLHRLTQEIRARFEKESDINVATTSELPYLNAVIQEGMRVGPPVVVGVPRVVPSSGDMFHRSHVPAQKADFGAWGAFLKIAQQDEVGWNGARHGGEQAEGGGIYGRGPPAIPLPDSHPICVHCPAIGLSDKSKADLYTQDYTKMSGWGLGWFGGGQAKKEAPKKAILQLRGQLEMLNKREKHLQNQMDEQDALARKHVSSNKQAAKSALRRKKQFEHSLEQTSSQIMTLEREIYSIETANINKETLDAMKNAGSAMKQIHAGLTIDKVDNVMEDLREQHAIGEEISEAITSGVASNGIDEDELDEELAELQQEKLDEQMLNTGNVPIHDAPSSQKLPQAPNTNPKAPQRVEEDDEEEELRKLQAEMAM
;
A
#
# COMPACT_ATOMS: atom_id res chain seq x y z
N MET A 1 71.66 50.68 -49.74
CA MET A 1 72.72 50.17 -48.85
C MET A 1 72.41 50.66 -47.46
N GLU A 2 72.50 49.75 -46.48
CA GLU A 2 72.91 50.01 -45.09
C GLU A 2 72.02 50.92 -44.22
N SER A 3 71.86 50.75 -42.91
CA SER A 3 72.36 49.80 -41.92
C SER A 3 71.56 50.04 -40.63
N LYS A 4 71.45 48.99 -39.81
CA LYS A 4 70.99 48.92 -38.42
C LYS A 4 71.77 49.82 -37.44
N SER A 5 71.14 50.14 -36.29
CA SER A 5 71.65 50.07 -34.89
C SER A 5 70.71 50.89 -33.98
N ASP A 6 69.85 50.29 -33.14
CA ASP A 6 70.05 49.89 -31.71
C ASP A 6 70.71 51.03 -30.87
N TYR A 7 70.20 51.51 -29.72
CA TYR A 7 69.81 50.89 -28.45
C TYR A 7 68.80 51.80 -27.67
N ASN A 8 67.79 51.39 -26.89
CA ASN A 8 67.61 50.34 -25.87
C ASN A 8 68.07 50.76 -24.44
N ILE A 9 67.14 51.32 -23.65
CA ILE A 9 67.23 51.44 -22.17
C ILE A 9 65.81 51.15 -21.63
N LEU A 10 65.67 50.12 -20.78
CA LEU A 10 64.43 49.51 -20.23
C LEU A 10 63.86 48.26 -20.94
N GLY A 11 64.70 47.49 -21.64
CA GLY A 11 64.35 46.18 -22.23
C GLY A 11 63.70 45.18 -21.27
N ILE A 12 62.36 45.18 -21.24
CA ILE A 12 61.55 44.01 -20.89
C ILE A 12 60.56 43.80 -22.06
N PRO A 13 60.80 42.83 -22.95
CA PRO A 13 59.81 42.46 -23.94
C PRO A 13 58.59 41.84 -23.24
N LEU A 14 57.40 42.24 -23.72
CA LEU A 14 56.09 41.74 -23.31
C LEU A 14 55.84 40.25 -23.66
N SER A 15 56.89 39.45 -23.83
CA SER A 15 56.86 38.07 -24.35
C SER A 15 57.21 37.01 -23.32
N VAL A 16 57.08 37.30 -22.01
CA VAL A 16 57.29 36.30 -20.95
C VAL A 16 56.08 36.27 -20.02
N ILE A 17 54.94 35.86 -20.56
CA ILE A 17 54.04 34.97 -19.79
C ILE A 17 54.46 33.56 -20.21
N PRO A 18 54.98 32.71 -19.30
CA PRO A 18 55.56 31.43 -19.70
C PRO A 18 54.49 30.54 -20.34
N ALA A 19 54.74 30.09 -21.57
CA ALA A 19 53.99 29.03 -22.26
C ALA A 19 54.04 27.66 -21.54
N THR A 20 54.68 27.59 -20.37
CA THR A 20 54.82 26.40 -19.52
C THR A 20 53.69 26.25 -18.50
N ILE A 21 52.91 27.29 -18.22
CA ILE A 21 51.75 27.20 -17.29
C ILE A 21 50.48 26.73 -18.02
N THR A 22 50.41 26.90 -19.34
CA THR A 22 49.27 26.50 -20.18
C THR A 22 49.17 24.99 -20.41
N HIS A 23 50.28 24.23 -20.36
CA HIS A 23 50.27 22.78 -20.59
C HIS A 23 49.67 21.91 -19.46
N PRO A 24 50.01 22.09 -18.16
CA PRO A 24 49.49 21.22 -17.10
C PRO A 24 48.00 21.47 -16.82
N ILE A 25 47.53 22.72 -16.91
CA ILE A 25 46.11 23.05 -16.73
C ILE A 25 45.28 22.47 -17.87
N VAL A 26 45.71 22.66 -19.13
CA VAL A 26 45.01 22.10 -20.29
C VAL A 26 45.03 20.57 -20.27
N ALA A 27 46.16 19.94 -19.92
CA ALA A 27 46.24 18.49 -19.76
C ALA A 27 45.32 17.99 -18.62
N GLY A 28 45.26 18.72 -17.51
CA GLY A 28 44.34 18.43 -16.40
C GLY A 28 42.87 18.53 -16.80
N LEU A 29 42.48 19.60 -17.50
CA LEU A 29 41.12 19.78 -18.01
C LEU A 29 40.75 18.71 -19.04
N LEU A 30 41.66 18.36 -19.94
CA LEU A 30 41.46 17.28 -20.91
C LEU A 30 41.30 15.93 -20.21
N GLY A 31 42.13 15.65 -19.20
CA GLY A 31 42.01 14.44 -18.38
C GLY A 31 40.65 14.35 -17.68
N ILE A 32 40.17 15.44 -17.08
CA ILE A 32 38.84 15.52 -16.49
C ILE A 32 37.75 15.29 -17.54
N ALA A 33 37.86 15.92 -18.72
CA ALA A 33 36.90 15.75 -19.81
C ALA A 33 36.81 14.29 -20.27
N VAL A 34 37.96 13.62 -20.45
CA VAL A 34 38.02 12.19 -20.82
C VAL A 34 37.40 11.32 -19.73
N LEU A 35 37.67 11.58 -18.45
CA LEU A 35 37.05 10.84 -17.34
C LEU A 35 35.53 11.01 -17.29
N VAL A 36 35.03 12.24 -17.42
CA VAL A 36 33.59 12.55 -17.44
C VAL A 36 32.92 11.88 -18.64
N PHE A 37 33.53 11.96 -19.82
CA PHE A 37 33.02 11.31 -21.03
C PHE A 37 32.99 9.79 -20.87
N SER A 38 34.08 9.19 -20.41
CA SER A 38 34.19 7.73 -20.22
C SER A 38 33.16 7.23 -19.21
N TYR A 39 32.97 7.97 -18.10
CA TYR A 39 31.96 7.66 -17.09
C TYR A 39 30.53 7.74 -17.66
N GLY A 40 30.21 8.81 -18.40
CA GLY A 40 28.91 8.96 -19.05
C GLY A 40 28.65 7.87 -20.09
N PHE A 41 29.66 7.55 -20.92
CA PHE A 41 29.60 6.51 -21.93
C PHE A 41 29.36 5.13 -21.31
N TYR A 42 30.14 4.78 -20.28
CA TYR A 42 29.94 3.52 -19.55
C TYR A 42 28.52 3.42 -19.00
N ASN A 43 28.03 4.48 -18.34
CA ASN A 43 26.70 4.48 -17.75
C ASN A 43 25.59 4.36 -18.80
N ALA A 44 25.71 5.06 -19.93
CA ALA A 44 24.71 5.01 -20.99
C ALA A 44 24.66 3.66 -21.70
N PHE A 45 25.82 3.08 -22.05
CA PHE A 45 25.90 1.99 -23.03
C PHE A 45 26.40 0.67 -22.47
N LEU A 46 27.18 0.66 -21.39
CA LEU A 46 27.83 -0.55 -20.86
C LEU A 46 27.25 -1.02 -19.53
N HIS A 47 26.63 -0.11 -18.77
CA HIS A 47 26.05 -0.39 -17.45
C HIS A 47 25.04 -1.56 -17.48
N PRO A 48 24.92 -2.38 -16.42
CA PRO A 48 23.96 -3.50 -16.35
C PRO A 48 22.50 -3.09 -16.62
N LEU A 49 22.14 -1.86 -16.25
CA LEU A 49 20.82 -1.28 -16.52
C LEU A 49 20.66 -0.64 -17.91
N ARG A 50 21.57 -0.89 -18.87
CA ARG A 50 21.49 -0.31 -20.23
C ARG A 50 20.22 -0.69 -21.00
N GLY A 51 19.63 -1.84 -20.68
CA GLY A 51 18.38 -2.32 -21.30
C GLY A 51 17.14 -1.50 -20.92
N TYR A 52 17.21 -0.71 -19.85
CA TYR A 52 16.09 0.10 -19.38
C TYR A 52 16.05 1.48 -20.10
N PRO A 53 14.89 1.89 -20.61
CA PRO A 53 14.76 3.15 -21.36
C PRO A 53 14.84 4.36 -20.42
N GLY A 54 15.18 5.53 -20.96
CA GLY A 54 15.24 6.77 -20.19
C GLY A 54 16.04 7.87 -20.90
N PRO A 55 15.96 9.13 -20.44
CA PRO A 55 16.70 10.23 -21.05
C PRO A 55 18.21 10.00 -21.00
N LEU A 56 18.92 10.23 -22.12
CA LEU A 56 20.36 9.93 -22.23
C LEU A 56 21.18 10.59 -21.11
N LEU A 57 20.98 11.88 -20.85
CA LEU A 57 21.71 12.60 -19.79
C LEU A 57 21.43 12.05 -18.39
N TRP A 58 20.20 11.61 -18.11
CA TRP A 58 19.81 11.07 -16.81
C TRP A 58 20.37 9.65 -16.61
N ARG A 59 20.40 8.84 -17.67
CA ARG A 59 21.06 7.52 -17.65
C ARG A 59 22.58 7.62 -17.53
N SER A 60 23.17 8.72 -17.99
CA SER A 60 24.63 8.95 -17.99
C SER A 60 25.13 9.56 -16.69
N PHE A 61 24.40 10.55 -16.15
CA PHE A 61 24.80 11.36 -15.01
C PHE A 61 23.64 11.57 -14.03
N ARG A 62 23.96 11.65 -12.74
CA ARG A 62 22.98 11.99 -11.68
C ARG A 62 22.74 13.51 -11.54
N ILE A 63 23.50 14.34 -12.24
CA ILE A 63 23.38 15.81 -12.18
C ILE A 63 21.98 16.31 -12.57
N PRO A 64 21.35 15.88 -13.68
CA PRO A 64 20.01 16.34 -14.05
C PRO A 64 18.95 16.00 -12.98
N TYR A 65 19.08 14.84 -12.35
CA TYR A 65 18.25 14.43 -11.22
C TYR A 65 18.39 15.41 -10.06
N VAL A 66 19.63 15.68 -9.63
CA VAL A 66 19.91 16.63 -8.54
C VAL A 66 19.35 18.02 -8.87
N VAL A 67 19.60 18.53 -10.07
CA VAL A 67 19.08 19.83 -10.52
C VAL A 67 17.55 19.85 -10.47
N SER A 68 16.89 18.77 -10.93
CA SER A 68 15.43 18.67 -10.91
C SER A 68 14.86 18.59 -9.48
N THR A 69 15.52 17.89 -8.57
CA THR A 69 15.15 17.84 -7.15
C THR A 69 15.22 19.21 -6.51
N HIS A 70 16.32 19.95 -6.71
CA HIS A 70 16.50 21.31 -6.16
C HIS A 70 15.59 22.36 -6.80
N ARG A 71 15.11 22.12 -8.02
CA ARG A 71 14.06 22.93 -8.67
C ARG A 71 12.64 22.57 -8.22
N GLY A 72 12.46 21.52 -7.41
CA GLY A 72 11.14 21.01 -7.05
C GLY A 72 10.37 20.38 -8.22
N GLN A 73 11.07 19.98 -9.29
CA GLN A 73 10.47 19.51 -10.55
C GLN A 73 10.58 17.99 -10.73
N ILE A 74 11.19 17.26 -9.77
CA ILE A 74 11.49 15.83 -9.92
C ILE A 74 10.26 14.97 -10.25
N HIS A 75 9.13 15.22 -9.58
CA HIS A 75 7.88 14.50 -9.81
C HIS A 75 7.36 14.73 -11.23
N ARG A 76 7.35 15.98 -11.71
CA ARG A 76 6.94 16.32 -13.09
C ARG A 76 7.82 15.65 -14.13
N ARG A 77 9.14 15.62 -13.89
CA ARG A 77 10.08 14.91 -14.78
C ARG A 77 9.79 13.42 -14.83
N PHE A 78 9.45 12.81 -13.71
CA PHE A 78 9.09 11.39 -13.69
C PHE A 78 7.80 11.15 -14.46
N THR A 79 6.77 11.98 -14.29
CA THR A 79 5.53 11.91 -15.09
C THR A 79 5.84 12.02 -16.60
N GLU A 80 6.64 13.01 -17.00
CA GLU A 80 7.08 13.19 -18.39
C GLU A 80 7.84 11.96 -18.93
N PHE A 81 8.72 11.36 -18.11
CA PHE A 81 9.49 10.22 -18.55
C PHE A 81 8.66 8.95 -18.63
N HIS A 82 7.75 8.71 -17.69
CA HIS A 82 6.85 7.56 -17.73
C HIS A 82 5.86 7.66 -18.89
N ALA A 83 5.38 8.86 -19.22
CA ALA A 83 4.56 9.09 -20.41
C ALA A 83 5.33 8.79 -21.72
N LYS A 84 6.65 9.05 -21.75
CA LYS A 84 7.48 8.89 -22.96
C LYS A 84 8.10 7.50 -23.11
N TYR A 85 8.57 6.90 -22.03
CA TYR A 85 9.41 5.69 -22.04
C TYR A 85 8.68 4.46 -21.49
N GLY A 86 7.50 4.62 -20.91
CA GLY A 86 6.66 3.53 -20.42
C GLY A 86 6.74 3.33 -18.89
N PRO A 87 6.25 2.17 -18.39
CA PRO A 87 6.06 1.94 -16.96
C PRO A 87 7.36 1.77 -16.18
N ILE A 88 8.50 1.48 -16.83
CA ILE A 88 9.80 1.32 -16.17
C ILE A 88 10.81 2.23 -16.85
N VAL A 89 11.38 3.16 -16.10
CA VAL A 89 12.28 4.20 -16.62
C VAL A 89 13.54 4.29 -15.80
N ARG A 90 14.69 4.31 -16.46
CA ARG A 90 15.98 4.61 -15.85
C ARG A 90 16.16 6.12 -15.68
N VAL A 91 16.05 6.59 -14.43
CA VAL A 91 16.08 8.01 -14.03
C VAL A 91 17.39 8.42 -13.36
N ALA A 92 18.34 7.52 -13.17
CA ALA A 92 19.74 7.85 -12.89
C ALA A 92 20.62 6.70 -13.39
N PRO A 93 21.96 6.81 -13.39
CA PRO A 93 22.84 5.70 -13.81
C PRO A 93 22.49 4.37 -13.14
N ASN A 94 22.14 4.40 -11.86
CA ASN A 94 21.79 3.24 -11.06
C ASN A 94 20.35 3.31 -10.49
N GLU A 95 19.43 4.06 -11.10
CA GLU A 95 18.07 4.25 -10.53
C GLU A 95 16.99 3.98 -11.58
N LEU A 96 16.02 3.15 -11.20
CA LEU A 96 14.83 2.83 -11.94
C LEU A 96 13.60 3.42 -11.22
N SER A 97 12.73 4.04 -12.00
CA SER A 97 11.41 4.47 -11.58
C SER A 97 10.38 3.54 -12.24
N TYR A 98 9.34 3.21 -11.49
CA TYR A 98 8.24 2.32 -11.85
C TYR A 98 6.94 3.12 -11.79
N ALA A 99 6.03 2.92 -12.73
CA ALA A 99 4.69 3.47 -12.69
C ALA A 99 3.72 2.31 -12.95
N ASP A 100 3.75 1.32 -12.06
CA ASP A 100 3.02 0.07 -12.19
C ASP A 100 2.53 -0.42 -10.81
N ARG A 101 1.28 -0.91 -10.76
CA ARG A 101 0.63 -1.35 -9.52
C ARG A 101 1.24 -2.65 -8.99
N GLN A 102 1.66 -3.56 -9.87
CA GLN A 102 2.28 -4.80 -9.44
C GLN A 102 3.68 -4.55 -8.88
N ALA A 103 4.46 -3.66 -9.51
CA ALA A 103 5.77 -3.25 -9.01
C ALA A 103 5.69 -2.69 -7.57
N LEU A 104 4.64 -1.95 -7.20
CA LEU A 104 4.42 -1.52 -5.82
C LEU A 104 4.43 -2.69 -4.83
N LYS A 105 3.66 -3.74 -5.13
CA LYS A 105 3.59 -4.94 -4.30
C LYS A 105 4.93 -5.66 -4.29
N ASP A 106 5.55 -5.81 -5.45
CA ASP A 106 6.85 -6.49 -5.58
C ASP A 106 7.97 -5.79 -4.79
N ILE A 107 7.92 -4.46 -4.68
CA ILE A 107 8.97 -3.63 -4.07
C ILE A 107 8.77 -3.46 -2.56
N TYR A 108 7.53 -3.28 -2.11
CA TYR A 108 7.25 -2.88 -0.72
C TYR A 108 6.55 -3.95 0.11
N ALA A 109 5.91 -4.95 -0.49
CA ALA A 109 5.26 -6.02 0.25
C ALA A 109 6.25 -7.14 0.55
N ASN A 110 6.04 -7.82 1.68
CA ASN A 110 6.72 -9.08 1.96
C ASN A 110 6.16 -10.15 1.03
N ARG A 111 7.04 -10.80 0.25
CA ARG A 111 6.67 -11.87 -0.67
C ARG A 111 7.24 -13.20 -0.16
N PRO A 112 6.45 -14.28 -0.08
CA PRO A 112 6.95 -15.60 0.30
C PRO A 112 8.14 -16.01 -0.59
N GLY A 113 9.23 -16.47 0.01
CA GLY A 113 10.44 -16.87 -0.73
C GLY A 113 11.36 -15.73 -1.21
N HIS A 114 11.03 -14.47 -0.93
CA HIS A 114 11.87 -13.31 -1.26
C HIS A 114 12.35 -12.58 0.00
N GLN A 115 13.58 -12.04 -0.06
CA GLN A 115 14.11 -11.18 0.99
C GLN A 115 13.46 -9.79 0.91
N PRO A 116 13.03 -9.19 2.05
CA PRO A 116 12.58 -7.81 2.07
C PRO A 116 13.70 -6.87 1.59
N PHE A 117 13.34 -5.85 0.81
CA PHE A 117 14.34 -4.92 0.30
C PHE A 117 14.69 -3.87 1.34
N GLU A 118 15.99 -3.72 1.57
CA GLU A 118 16.52 -2.66 2.41
C GLU A 118 16.21 -1.28 1.82
N ARG A 119 15.99 -0.29 2.69
CA ARG A 119 15.94 1.10 2.24
C ARG A 119 17.34 1.54 1.85
N ASN A 120 17.42 2.50 0.94
CA ASN A 120 18.71 3.00 0.51
C ASN A 120 19.47 3.76 1.62
N ARG A 121 20.66 3.25 1.94
CA ARG A 121 21.62 3.85 2.90
C ARG A 121 22.00 5.30 2.58
N THR A 122 22.05 5.67 1.30
CA THR A 122 22.44 7.02 0.86
C THR A 122 21.40 8.07 1.20
N SER A 123 20.11 7.69 1.11
CA SER A 123 18.95 8.55 1.35
C SER A 123 18.66 8.72 2.84
N PHE A 124 18.99 7.71 3.66
CA PHE A 124 18.74 7.70 5.11
C PHE A 124 20.05 7.69 5.92
N LYS A 125 21.09 8.36 5.42
CA LYS A 125 22.37 8.46 6.13
C LYS A 125 22.24 9.34 7.37
N LYS A 126 22.80 8.88 8.49
CA LYS A 126 22.93 9.66 9.73
C LYS A 126 23.65 10.98 9.51
N MET A 127 23.29 11.98 10.31
CA MET A 127 23.94 13.28 10.29
C MET A 127 25.37 13.20 10.82
N THR A 128 25.56 12.47 11.92
CA THR A 128 26.85 12.19 12.54
C THR A 128 27.02 10.69 12.78
N PRO A 129 28.26 10.16 12.82
CA PRO A 129 28.48 8.74 13.06
C PRO A 129 27.90 8.22 14.38
N ASP A 130 27.84 9.07 15.40
CA ASP A 130 27.38 8.75 16.76
C ASP A 130 25.87 8.97 16.97
N GLU A 131 25.14 9.51 16.00
CA GLU A 131 23.69 9.65 16.06
C GLU A 131 23.03 8.26 16.07
N PRO A 132 22.01 7.99 16.89
CA PRO A 132 21.25 6.74 16.82
C PRO A 132 20.50 6.63 15.48
N ASN A 133 20.09 5.41 15.14
CA ASN A 133 19.16 5.22 14.03
C ASN A 133 17.77 5.78 14.42
N SER A 134 16.97 6.18 13.43
CA SER A 134 15.57 6.59 13.63
C SER A 134 14.63 5.58 12.98
N ILE A 135 13.33 5.74 13.24
CA ILE A 135 12.25 4.94 12.65
C ILE A 135 12.23 4.98 11.12
N VAL A 136 12.88 5.93 10.45
CA VAL A 136 12.95 5.98 8.97
C VAL A 136 14.30 5.49 8.42
N ASN A 137 15.20 5.01 9.27
CA ASN A 137 16.54 4.62 8.88
C ASN A 137 16.57 3.38 7.95
N TRP A 138 17.71 3.17 7.30
CA TRP A 138 17.92 2.04 6.38
C TRP A 138 18.08 0.67 7.04
N HIS A 139 18.50 0.62 8.30
CA HIS A 139 18.69 -0.61 9.05
C HIS A 139 17.35 -1.20 9.50
N GLU A 140 16.98 -2.36 8.95
CA GLU A 140 15.62 -2.93 9.11
C GLU A 140 15.32 -3.40 10.54
N GLY A 141 16.33 -3.89 11.27
CA GLY A 141 16.16 -4.29 12.67
C GLY A 141 15.78 -3.11 13.57
N ASP A 142 16.45 -1.96 13.41
CA ASP A 142 16.11 -0.75 14.18
C ASP A 142 14.78 -0.16 13.73
N HIS A 143 14.52 -0.16 12.41
CA HIS A 143 13.22 0.26 11.88
C HIS A 143 12.08 -0.54 12.51
N THR A 144 12.21 -1.87 12.54
CA THR A 144 11.21 -2.78 13.11
C THR A 144 11.02 -2.54 14.59
N ARG A 145 12.12 -2.42 15.36
CA ARG A 145 12.10 -2.11 16.80
C ARG A 145 11.34 -0.82 17.09
N TYR A 146 11.73 0.28 16.45
CA TYR A 146 11.07 1.57 16.66
C TYR A 146 9.61 1.55 16.18
N ARG A 147 9.33 0.95 15.02
CA ARG A 147 7.96 0.80 14.51
C ARG A 147 7.08 0.08 15.52
N ARG A 148 7.50 -1.08 16.04
CA ARG A 148 6.73 -1.86 17.04
C ARG A 148 6.40 -1.03 18.27
N ALA A 149 7.36 -0.27 18.78
CA ALA A 149 7.14 0.59 19.94
C ALA A 149 6.11 1.69 19.68
N PHE A 150 6.14 2.31 18.48
CA PHE A 150 5.19 3.37 18.12
C PHE A 150 3.84 2.84 17.63
N THR A 151 3.70 1.57 17.25
CA THR A 151 2.44 1.00 16.73
C THR A 151 1.25 1.28 17.67
N ASN A 152 1.44 1.11 18.98
CA ASN A 152 0.37 1.31 19.96
C ASN A 152 -0.15 2.75 19.99
N ALA A 153 0.69 3.74 19.66
CA ALA A 153 0.31 5.15 19.57
C ALA A 153 -0.70 5.43 18.45
N PHE A 154 -0.84 4.52 17.49
CA PHE A 154 -1.74 4.63 16.34
C PHE A 154 -2.82 3.52 16.34
N SER A 155 -3.03 2.86 17.47
CA SER A 155 -4.15 1.91 17.66
C SER A 155 -5.50 2.65 17.63
N GLU A 156 -6.59 1.96 17.29
CA GLU A 156 -7.94 2.55 17.28
C GLU A 156 -8.28 3.21 18.62
N LYS A 157 -7.93 2.56 19.73
CA LYS A 157 -8.08 3.12 21.07
C LYS A 157 -7.31 4.44 21.22
N SER A 158 -6.02 4.46 20.87
CA SER A 158 -5.22 5.67 20.99
C SER A 158 -5.71 6.79 20.08
N LEU A 159 -6.20 6.48 18.89
CA LEU A 159 -6.81 7.48 18.00
C LEU A 159 -8.07 8.11 18.61
N LYS A 160 -8.94 7.30 19.23
CA LYS A 160 -10.11 7.80 19.98
C LYS A 160 -9.70 8.68 21.16
N ASP A 161 -8.72 8.24 21.93
CA ASP A 161 -8.22 8.99 23.09
C ASP A 161 -7.59 10.33 22.64
N GLN A 162 -6.86 10.35 21.52
CA GLN A 162 -6.20 11.53 20.96
C GLN A 162 -7.16 12.55 20.33
N ALA A 163 -8.40 12.15 19.99
CA ALA A 163 -9.39 13.03 19.36
C ALA A 163 -9.62 14.31 20.16
N ILE A 164 -9.63 14.23 21.49
CA ILE A 164 -9.81 15.39 22.38
C ILE A 164 -8.73 16.47 22.18
N VAL A 165 -7.48 16.06 21.89
CA VAL A 165 -6.38 16.98 21.64
C VAL A 165 -6.56 17.63 20.27
N ILE A 166 -6.91 16.85 19.26
CA ILE A 166 -7.09 17.30 17.88
C ILE A 166 -8.25 18.30 17.80
N GLU A 167 -9.40 17.96 18.36
CA GLU A 167 -10.63 18.76 18.36
C GLU A 167 -10.42 20.12 19.04
N LYS A 168 -9.72 20.14 20.18
CA LYS A 168 -9.33 21.39 20.86
C LYS A 168 -8.61 22.37 19.93
N TYR A 169 -7.67 21.90 19.10
CA TYR A 169 -6.95 22.76 18.16
C TYR A 169 -7.79 23.14 16.95
N ILE A 170 -8.68 22.26 16.50
CA ILE A 170 -9.65 22.57 15.44
C ILE A 170 -10.58 23.70 15.90
N ASP A 171 -11.12 23.65 17.12
CA ASP A 171 -11.98 24.71 17.66
C ASP A 171 -11.26 26.05 17.77
N LEU A 172 -10.02 26.03 18.26
CA LEU A 172 -9.17 27.22 18.34
C LEU A 172 -8.89 27.79 16.93
N PHE A 173 -8.61 26.92 15.98
CA PHE A 173 -8.40 27.28 14.58
C PHE A 173 -9.64 27.92 13.98
N MET A 174 -10.81 27.33 14.14
CA MET A 174 -12.08 27.89 13.66
C MET A 174 -12.40 29.23 14.30
N THR A 175 -12.14 29.37 15.61
CA THR A 175 -12.27 30.64 16.34
C THR A 175 -11.39 31.74 15.74
N GLN A 176 -10.18 31.40 15.30
CA GLN A 176 -9.28 32.34 14.64
C GLN A 176 -9.72 32.64 13.20
N LEU A 177 -10.17 31.64 12.44
CA LEU A 177 -10.65 31.85 11.08
C LEU A 177 -11.87 32.78 11.04
N LYS A 178 -12.82 32.63 11.96
CA LYS A 178 -14.04 33.48 12.07
C LYS A 178 -13.73 34.97 12.29
N LYS A 179 -12.53 35.32 12.79
CA LYS A 179 -12.09 36.71 13.02
C LYS A 179 -11.52 37.40 11.77
N ARG A 180 -11.43 36.70 10.65
CA ARG A 180 -10.68 37.14 9.46
C ARG A 180 -11.54 37.08 8.22
N GLU A 181 -11.40 38.07 7.36
CA GLU A 181 -12.09 38.12 6.06
C GLU A 181 -11.33 37.32 5.00
N THR A 182 -10.00 37.43 4.96
CA THR A 182 -9.12 36.69 4.06
C THR A 182 -8.07 35.93 4.86
N VAL A 183 -7.80 34.69 4.46
CA VAL A 183 -6.91 33.77 5.18
C VAL A 183 -6.00 33.06 4.18
N ASP A 184 -4.69 33.08 4.44
CA ASP A 184 -3.77 32.14 3.78
C ASP A 184 -3.92 30.76 4.43
N LEU A 185 -4.73 29.90 3.80
CA LEU A 185 -4.96 28.54 4.31
C LEU A 185 -3.69 27.71 4.40
N THR A 186 -2.68 27.95 3.56
CA THR A 186 -1.42 27.20 3.63
C THR A 186 -0.72 27.48 4.95
N GLN A 187 -0.62 28.76 5.33
CA GLN A 187 0.00 29.17 6.57
C GLN A 187 -0.80 28.71 7.79
N TRP A 188 -2.12 28.89 7.76
CA TRP A 188 -2.99 28.56 8.88
C TRP A 188 -3.10 27.04 9.12
N LEU A 189 -3.15 26.23 8.05
CA LEU A 189 -3.12 24.77 8.18
C LEU A 189 -1.77 24.29 8.72
N ASN A 190 -0.66 24.94 8.36
CA ASN A 190 0.62 24.67 8.99
C ASN A 190 0.58 24.98 10.50
N PHE A 191 0.08 26.14 10.91
CA PHE A 191 -0.06 26.45 12.35
C PHE A 191 -0.86 25.39 13.10
N LEU A 192 -1.99 24.95 12.51
CA LEU A 192 -2.85 23.91 13.08
C LEU A 192 -2.11 22.58 13.25
N THR A 193 -1.51 22.05 12.18
CA THR A 193 -0.90 20.72 12.23
C THR A 193 0.40 20.70 13.03
N PHE A 194 1.14 21.81 13.07
CA PHE A 194 2.28 21.95 13.97
C PHE A 194 1.83 21.96 15.43
N ASP A 195 0.83 22.74 15.82
CA ASP A 195 0.37 22.75 17.21
C ASP A 195 -0.18 21.38 17.65
N ILE A 196 -0.98 20.71 16.80
CA ILE A 196 -1.46 19.34 17.06
C ILE A 196 -0.29 18.37 17.22
N SER A 197 0.64 18.36 16.26
CA SER A 197 1.75 17.42 16.28
C SER A 197 2.73 17.69 17.42
N GLY A 198 2.99 18.95 17.75
CA GLY A 198 3.81 19.34 18.89
C GLY A 198 3.20 18.86 20.19
N ASP A 199 1.89 19.02 20.35
CA ASP A 199 1.20 18.59 21.55
C ASP A 199 1.17 17.05 21.67
N LEU A 200 0.86 16.34 20.58
CA LEU A 200 0.89 14.87 20.54
C LEU A 200 2.30 14.27 20.69
N THR A 201 3.37 15.02 20.41
CA THR A 201 4.76 14.52 20.51
C THR A 201 5.45 14.93 21.81
N TYR A 202 5.31 16.19 22.23
CA TYR A 202 6.05 16.78 23.33
C TYR A 202 5.17 17.14 24.53
N GLY A 203 3.85 16.96 24.41
CA GLY A 203 2.89 17.31 25.45
C GLY A 203 2.64 18.81 25.59
N GLU A 204 3.17 19.62 24.67
CA GLU A 204 3.05 21.09 24.68
C GLU A 204 2.82 21.63 23.27
N SER A 205 1.96 22.64 23.16
CA SER A 205 1.76 23.40 21.92
C SER A 205 2.89 24.38 21.66
N TRP A 206 3.04 24.81 20.40
CA TRP A 206 3.85 25.98 20.05
C TRP A 206 3.03 27.27 19.99
N ASN A 207 1.72 27.20 20.26
CA ASN A 207 0.78 28.32 20.27
C ASN A 207 0.77 29.10 18.93
N CYS A 208 1.00 28.40 17.82
CA CYS A 208 1.00 29.00 16.49
C CYS A 208 -0.40 29.48 16.08
N VAL A 209 -1.44 28.67 16.36
CA VAL A 209 -2.83 29.00 16.03
C VAL A 209 -3.33 30.16 16.89
N GLU A 210 -3.04 30.13 18.20
CA GLU A 210 -3.46 31.18 19.13
C GLU A 210 -2.85 32.53 18.76
N SER A 211 -1.53 32.57 18.56
CA SER A 211 -0.79 33.79 18.26
C SER A 211 -0.93 34.26 16.81
N GLY A 212 -1.31 33.36 15.90
CA GLY A 212 -1.26 33.59 14.45
C GLY A 212 0.15 33.82 13.91
N LYS A 213 1.18 33.31 14.60
CA LYS A 213 2.59 33.48 14.25
C LYS A 213 3.30 32.14 14.25
N ALA A 214 4.23 31.95 13.31
CA ALA A 214 5.09 30.78 13.28
C ALA A 214 6.00 30.77 14.52
N HIS A 215 6.03 29.65 15.24
CA HIS A 215 7.08 29.43 16.22
C HIS A 215 8.42 29.22 15.48
N PRO A 216 9.58 29.68 16.00
CA PRO A 216 10.87 29.50 15.33
C PRO A 216 11.20 28.05 14.95
N TRP A 217 10.64 27.09 15.69
CA TRP A 217 10.71 25.66 15.35
C TRP A 217 10.05 25.32 14.01
N VAL A 218 8.88 25.91 13.74
CA VAL A 218 8.13 25.73 12.50
C VAL A 218 8.93 26.28 11.32
N GLU A 219 9.53 27.46 11.47
CA GLU A 219 10.39 28.04 10.43
C GLU A 219 11.62 27.16 10.14
N ILE A 220 12.24 26.59 11.17
CA ILE A 220 13.37 25.65 11.02
C ILE A 220 12.90 24.35 10.35
N ALA A 221 11.71 23.85 10.72
CA ALA A 221 11.12 22.65 10.13
C ALA A 221 10.79 22.82 8.64
N GLN A 222 10.29 23.99 8.21
CA GLN A 222 10.02 24.26 6.79
C GLN A 222 11.29 24.24 5.92
N ASP A 223 12.43 24.70 6.46
CA ASP A 223 13.73 24.61 5.77
C ASP A 223 14.37 23.22 5.86
N PHE A 224 13.90 22.35 6.76
CA PHE A 224 14.44 21.00 6.96
C PHE A 224 14.41 20.16 5.68
N GLY A 225 13.30 20.20 4.93
CA GLY A 225 13.15 19.47 3.67
C GLY A 225 14.20 19.85 2.61
N LYS A 226 14.52 21.15 2.48
CA LYS A 226 15.58 21.63 1.58
C LYS A 226 16.96 21.17 2.05
N GLY A 227 17.18 21.16 3.37
CA GLY A 227 18.39 20.61 3.99
C GLY A 227 18.59 19.13 3.68
N LEU A 228 17.53 18.31 3.82
CA LEU A 228 17.55 16.89 3.46
C LEU A 228 17.84 16.68 1.98
N ALA A 229 17.21 17.44 1.08
CA ALA A 229 17.47 17.37 -0.36
C ALA A 229 18.93 17.70 -0.71
N LEU A 230 19.51 18.71 -0.06
CA LEU A 230 20.92 19.08 -0.23
C LEU A 230 21.86 17.97 0.25
N ILE A 231 21.65 17.46 1.47
CA ILE A 231 22.47 16.39 2.04
C ILE A 231 22.36 15.11 1.20
N GLY A 232 21.15 14.73 0.80
CA GLY A 232 20.92 13.56 -0.07
C GLY A 232 21.62 13.70 -1.43
N SER A 233 21.63 14.90 -2.00
CA SER A 233 22.35 15.20 -3.25
C SER A 233 23.86 15.05 -3.10
N ILE A 234 24.42 15.51 -1.98
CA ILE A 234 25.85 15.38 -1.67
C ILE A 234 26.23 13.91 -1.44
N ASN A 235 25.41 13.18 -0.67
CA ASN A 235 25.63 11.77 -0.37
C ASN A 235 25.70 10.88 -1.63
N ALA A 236 25.13 11.33 -2.75
CA ALA A 236 25.09 10.58 -3.99
C ALA A 236 26.40 10.57 -4.79
N TYR A 237 27.46 11.27 -4.34
CA TYR A 237 28.75 11.35 -5.03
C TYR A 237 29.94 10.87 -4.18
N PRO A 238 29.95 9.65 -3.59
CA PRO A 238 31.15 9.15 -2.91
C PRO A 238 32.29 8.91 -3.90
N PRO A 239 33.57 9.12 -3.51
CA PRO A 239 34.04 9.68 -2.24
C PRO A 239 34.08 11.23 -2.21
N ILE A 240 33.69 11.89 -3.31
CA ILE A 240 33.68 13.35 -3.47
C ILE A 240 32.72 14.02 -2.47
N ASP A 241 31.73 13.29 -1.94
CA ASP A 241 30.80 13.75 -0.92
C ASP A 241 31.50 14.35 0.31
N LYS A 242 32.68 13.84 0.69
CA LYS A 242 33.49 14.40 1.78
C LYS A 242 33.92 15.84 1.50
N LEU A 243 34.34 16.13 0.27
CA LEU A 243 34.72 17.47 -0.15
C LEU A 243 33.50 18.37 -0.28
N LEU A 244 32.41 17.87 -0.89
CA LEU A 244 31.18 18.63 -1.09
C LEU A 244 30.50 19.06 0.22
N ARG A 245 30.66 18.30 1.31
CA ARG A 245 30.17 18.70 2.64
C ARG A 245 30.77 20.01 3.14
N HIS A 246 32.00 20.35 2.74
CA HIS A 246 32.62 21.62 3.10
C HIS A 246 31.99 22.83 2.38
N LEU A 247 31.25 22.59 1.29
CA LEU A 247 30.51 23.63 0.58
C LEU A 247 29.16 23.96 1.23
N ILE A 248 28.69 23.14 2.18
CA ILE A 248 27.45 23.41 2.92
C ILE A 248 27.67 24.65 3.80
N PRO A 249 26.86 25.71 3.66
CA PRO A 249 26.97 26.88 4.52
C PRO A 249 26.86 26.51 6.01
N LYS A 250 27.81 26.98 6.82
CA LYS A 250 27.86 26.71 8.27
C LYS A 250 26.54 27.05 8.99
N ARG A 251 25.84 28.09 8.54
CA ARG A 251 24.52 28.49 9.08
C ARG A 251 23.45 27.40 8.93
N ILE A 252 23.43 26.68 7.80
CA ILE A 252 22.48 25.57 7.55
C ILE A 252 22.81 24.39 8.47
N MET A 253 24.10 24.07 8.59
CA MET A 253 24.59 23.02 9.49
C MET A 253 24.23 23.32 10.94
N GLN A 254 24.47 24.56 11.39
CA GLN A 254 24.18 25.00 12.75
C GLN A 254 22.69 24.90 13.06
N ARG A 255 21.81 25.40 12.17
CA ARG A 255 20.35 25.28 12.32
C ARG A 255 19.90 23.82 12.46
N SER A 256 20.45 22.92 11.66
CA SER A 256 20.15 21.48 11.72
C SER A 256 20.59 20.84 13.04
N MET A 257 21.71 21.29 13.62
CA MET A 257 22.16 20.84 14.94
C MET A 257 21.31 21.43 16.07
N ASP A 258 20.95 22.71 15.99
CA ASP A 258 20.10 23.37 16.98
C ASP A 258 18.71 22.72 17.03
N HIS A 259 18.16 22.36 15.87
CA HIS A 259 16.92 21.60 15.74
C HIS A 259 16.99 20.27 16.52
N ARG A 260 18.06 19.49 16.32
CA ARG A 260 18.28 18.23 17.04
C ARG A 260 18.43 18.42 18.54
N LYS A 261 19.18 19.43 18.97
CA LYS A 261 19.41 19.73 20.40
C LYS A 261 18.11 20.09 21.10
N MET A 262 17.30 20.96 20.49
CA MET A 262 16.02 21.34 21.07
C MET A 262 15.02 20.18 21.04
N SER A 263 15.04 19.30 20.01
CA SER A 263 14.18 18.09 20.00
C SER A 263 14.55 17.16 21.13
N LEU A 264 15.85 16.93 21.34
CA LEU A 264 16.35 16.11 22.44
C LEU A 264 15.94 16.71 23.79
N ALA A 265 16.01 18.03 23.96
CA ALA A 265 15.61 18.70 25.19
C ALA A 265 14.10 18.54 25.46
N GLN A 266 13.25 18.74 24.45
CA GLN A 266 11.81 18.56 24.57
C GLN A 266 11.43 17.09 24.79
N ALA A 267 12.09 16.16 24.10
CA ALA A 267 11.90 14.72 24.29
C ALA A 267 12.22 14.30 25.73
N LYS A 268 13.38 14.72 26.26
CA LYS A 268 13.74 14.45 27.66
C LYS A 268 12.71 15.01 28.63
N LYS A 269 12.27 16.25 28.41
CA LYS A 269 11.22 16.88 29.24
C LYS A 269 9.95 16.04 29.21
N ARG A 270 9.46 15.66 28.03
CA ARG A 270 8.21 14.89 27.88
C ARG A 270 8.31 13.48 28.48
N VAL A 271 9.41 12.77 28.24
CA VAL A 271 9.59 11.39 28.73
C VAL A 271 9.76 11.35 30.26
N ALA A 272 10.39 12.37 30.84
CA ALA A 272 10.54 12.52 32.28
C ALA A 272 9.23 12.88 33.00
N LEU A 273 8.23 13.41 32.29
CA LEU A 273 6.89 13.62 32.84
C LEU A 273 6.18 12.26 32.95
N ASP A 274 5.93 11.83 34.18
CA ASP A 274 5.17 10.61 34.48
C ASP A 274 3.67 10.92 34.51
N VAL A 275 3.15 11.37 33.37
CA VAL A 275 1.75 11.75 33.19
C VAL A 275 1.14 10.93 32.06
N GLU A 276 0.00 10.33 32.35
CA GLU A 276 -0.87 9.69 31.36
C GLU A 276 -1.53 10.77 30.51
N ARG A 277 -1.31 10.71 29.21
CA ARG A 277 -1.82 11.69 28.25
C ARG A 277 -2.23 10.96 26.97
N PRO A 278 -3.30 11.41 26.30
CA PRO A 278 -3.68 10.91 24.98
C PRO A 278 -2.72 11.47 23.91
N ASP A 279 -1.51 10.91 23.84
CA ASP A 279 -0.46 11.34 22.93
C ASP A 279 0.35 10.16 22.37
N TRP A 280 1.38 10.44 21.57
CA TRP A 280 2.19 9.39 20.96
C TRP A 280 3.27 8.83 21.89
N VAL A 281 3.63 9.56 22.94
CA VAL A 281 4.73 9.17 23.85
C VAL A 281 4.26 8.21 24.91
N THR A 282 3.10 8.43 25.54
CA THR A 282 2.58 7.57 26.62
C THR A 282 2.49 6.08 26.21
N PRO A 283 1.80 5.70 25.13
CA PRO A 283 1.73 4.28 24.72
C PRO A 283 3.10 3.72 24.29
N THR A 284 3.92 4.54 23.62
CA THR A 284 5.26 4.14 23.18
C THR A 284 6.20 3.91 24.37
N LYS A 285 6.15 4.79 25.38
CA LYS A 285 6.97 4.72 26.60
C LYS A 285 6.66 3.42 27.35
N LYS A 286 5.37 3.14 27.59
CA LYS A 286 4.90 1.89 28.22
C LYS A 286 5.44 0.65 27.53
N TYR A 287 5.39 0.60 26.20
CA TYR A 287 5.93 -0.53 25.45
C TYR A 287 7.46 -0.60 25.56
N SER A 288 8.14 0.53 25.35
CA SER A 288 9.60 0.59 25.35
C SER A 288 10.20 0.16 26.70
N GLU A 289 9.63 0.59 27.81
CA GLU A 289 10.12 0.25 29.16
C GLU A 289 9.98 -1.24 29.49
N GLN A 290 9.01 -1.94 28.87
CA GLN A 290 8.77 -3.36 29.12
C GLN A 290 9.63 -4.28 28.24
N LYS A 291 9.95 -3.86 27.01
CA LYS A 291 10.57 -4.73 26.01
C LYS A 291 12.00 -4.32 25.68
N ASP A 292 12.17 -3.07 25.26
CA ASP A 292 13.44 -2.57 24.77
C ASP A 292 13.53 -1.04 24.97
N PRO A 293 14.05 -0.60 26.13
CA PRO A 293 14.02 0.79 26.52
C PRO A 293 14.79 1.68 25.55
N PHE A 294 14.15 2.76 25.14
CA PHE A 294 14.79 3.77 24.32
C PHE A 294 15.75 4.60 25.17
N THR A 295 16.95 4.84 24.65
CA THR A 295 17.85 5.85 25.20
C THR A 295 17.30 7.26 24.96
N ASP A 296 17.75 8.24 25.74
CA ASP A 296 17.39 9.65 25.55
C ASP A 296 17.65 10.13 24.11
N ARG A 297 18.75 9.68 23.50
CA ARG A 297 19.11 10.07 22.13
C ARG A 297 18.16 9.45 21.11
N GLU A 298 17.70 8.23 21.35
CA GLU A 298 16.71 7.55 20.50
C GLU A 298 15.33 8.21 20.59
N TRP A 299 14.90 8.59 21.79
CA TRP A 299 13.73 9.45 21.96
C TRP A 299 13.89 10.76 21.19
N GLY A 300 15.01 11.45 21.36
CA GLY A 300 15.27 12.73 20.71
C GLY A 300 15.19 12.69 19.18
N ILE A 301 15.75 11.65 18.54
CA ILE A 301 15.72 11.52 17.08
C ILE A 301 14.37 11.02 16.55
N ASN A 302 13.71 10.10 17.24
CA ASN A 302 12.43 9.55 16.79
C ASN A 302 11.30 10.59 16.94
N LEU A 303 11.26 11.32 18.05
CA LEU A 303 10.28 12.39 18.25
C LEU A 303 10.52 13.56 17.29
N LEU A 304 11.78 13.86 16.92
CA LEU A 304 12.07 14.83 15.85
C LEU A 304 11.40 14.42 14.53
N VAL A 305 11.55 13.16 14.14
CA VAL A 305 11.01 12.64 12.88
C VAL A 305 9.49 12.61 12.92
N ILE A 306 8.89 12.14 14.02
CA ILE A 306 7.44 11.99 14.16
C ILE A 306 6.74 13.35 14.20
N ALA A 307 7.27 14.33 14.95
CA ALA A 307 6.73 15.68 14.97
C ALA A 307 6.74 16.34 13.59
N PHE A 308 7.82 16.16 12.82
CA PHE A 308 7.91 16.67 11.46
C PHE A 308 6.95 15.95 10.51
N ALA A 309 6.88 14.61 10.61
CA ALA A 309 6.03 13.79 9.75
C ALA A 309 4.55 14.11 9.93
N GLY A 310 4.07 14.27 11.18
CA GLY A 310 2.67 14.54 11.48
C GLY A 310 2.20 15.96 11.14
N SER A 311 3.11 16.93 11.09
CA SER A 311 2.79 18.34 10.84
C SER A 311 2.79 18.71 9.35
N GLU A 312 3.96 18.68 8.71
CA GLU A 312 4.16 19.23 7.35
C GLU A 312 3.39 18.43 6.28
N THR A 313 3.34 17.10 6.41
CA THR A 313 2.66 16.25 5.41
C THR A 313 1.14 16.44 5.45
N THR A 314 0.56 16.53 6.66
CA THR A 314 -0.85 16.80 6.88
C THR A 314 -1.25 18.19 6.38
N ALA A 315 -0.43 19.21 6.67
CA ALA A 315 -0.68 20.57 6.17
C ALA A 315 -0.66 20.61 4.63
N SER A 316 0.30 19.92 4.01
CA SER A 316 0.40 19.82 2.55
C SER A 316 -0.81 19.11 1.93
N ALA A 317 -1.27 18.00 2.53
CA ALA A 317 -2.46 17.27 2.10
C ALA A 317 -3.71 18.16 2.16
N LEU A 318 -3.96 18.77 3.32
CA LEU A 318 -5.11 19.64 3.53
C LEU A 318 -5.08 20.85 2.60
N THR A 319 -3.90 21.43 2.37
CA THR A 319 -3.73 22.54 1.42
C THR A 319 -4.08 22.10 0.00
N ALA A 320 -3.64 20.92 -0.42
CA ALA A 320 -3.98 20.38 -1.74
C ALA A 320 -5.50 20.13 -1.88
N ILE A 321 -6.12 19.49 -0.88
CA ILE A 321 -7.57 19.24 -0.83
C ILE A 321 -8.35 20.55 -0.90
N MET A 322 -8.01 21.53 -0.06
CA MET A 322 -8.68 22.83 -0.02
C MET A 322 -8.53 23.60 -1.34
N ARG A 323 -7.33 23.57 -1.95
CA ARG A 323 -7.11 24.14 -3.28
C ARG A 323 -8.03 23.51 -4.32
N MET A 324 -8.16 22.18 -4.32
CA MET A 324 -9.04 21.46 -5.25
C MET A 324 -10.51 21.82 -5.03
N LEU A 325 -10.97 21.85 -3.78
CA LEU A 325 -12.35 22.24 -3.45
C LEU A 325 -12.67 23.68 -3.91
N VAL A 326 -11.77 24.63 -3.68
CA VAL A 326 -12.00 26.03 -4.08
C VAL A 326 -12.00 26.19 -5.60
N GLN A 327 -11.22 25.41 -6.32
CA GLN A 327 -11.17 25.42 -7.79
C GLN A 327 -12.35 24.70 -8.44
N HIS A 328 -13.01 23.78 -7.73
CA HIS A 328 -14.12 22.97 -8.24
C HIS A 328 -15.38 23.17 -7.39
N ARG A 329 -16.07 24.28 -7.63
CA ARG A 329 -17.22 24.75 -6.82
C ARG A 329 -18.35 23.72 -6.69
N GLY A 330 -18.61 22.90 -7.72
CA GLY A 330 -19.65 21.86 -7.68
C GLY A 330 -19.38 20.81 -6.60
N VAL A 331 -18.14 20.34 -6.47
CA VAL A 331 -17.81 19.36 -5.43
C VAL A 331 -17.77 20.00 -4.05
N LEU A 332 -17.26 21.22 -3.93
CA LEU A 332 -17.34 21.96 -2.67
C LEU A 332 -18.80 22.10 -2.21
N HIS A 333 -19.71 22.40 -3.14
CA HIS A 333 -21.14 22.49 -2.84
C HIS A 333 -21.70 21.14 -2.36
N ARG A 334 -21.44 20.05 -3.09
CA ARG A 334 -21.89 18.70 -2.70
C ARG A 334 -21.34 18.26 -1.33
N LEU A 335 -20.05 18.48 -1.08
CA LEU A 335 -19.44 18.18 0.22
C LEU A 335 -20.05 19.02 1.34
N THR A 336 -20.30 20.31 1.08
CA THR A 336 -20.97 21.18 2.04
C THR A 336 -22.39 20.71 2.34
N GLN A 337 -23.11 20.20 1.34
CA GLN A 337 -24.44 19.62 1.52
C GLN A 337 -24.40 18.36 2.38
N GLU A 338 -23.51 17.41 2.09
CA GLU A 338 -23.36 16.19 2.91
C GLU A 338 -23.13 16.54 4.39
N ILE A 339 -22.17 17.42 4.67
CA ILE A 339 -21.83 17.80 6.05
C ILE A 339 -23.00 18.52 6.73
N ARG A 340 -23.63 19.49 6.06
CA ARG A 340 -24.73 20.28 6.65
C ARG A 340 -26.04 19.52 6.77
N ALA A 341 -26.26 18.47 5.97
CA ALA A 341 -27.43 17.61 6.08
C ALA A 341 -27.28 16.57 7.19
N ARG A 342 -26.04 16.14 7.49
CA ARG A 342 -25.77 15.11 8.51
C ARG A 342 -25.82 15.63 9.95
N PHE A 343 -25.50 16.89 10.19
CA PHE A 343 -25.31 17.46 11.53
C PHE A 343 -26.21 18.66 11.78
N GLU A 344 -26.91 18.65 12.92
CA GLU A 344 -27.76 19.77 13.34
C GLU A 344 -26.94 20.90 14.00
N LYS A 345 -25.89 20.54 14.75
CA LYS A 345 -25.06 21.50 15.50
C LYS A 345 -23.58 21.35 15.13
N GLU A 346 -22.85 22.47 15.21
CA GLU A 346 -21.39 22.49 14.99
C GLU A 346 -20.65 21.55 15.96
N SER A 347 -21.14 21.43 17.21
CA SER A 347 -20.59 20.52 18.23
C SER A 347 -20.70 19.04 17.89
N ASP A 348 -21.56 18.67 16.95
CA ASP A 348 -21.77 17.27 16.56
C ASP A 348 -20.73 16.81 15.52
N ILE A 349 -19.95 17.76 14.97
CA ILE A 349 -18.89 17.52 14.00
C ILE A 349 -17.59 17.22 14.75
N ASN A 350 -17.28 15.95 14.93
CA ASN A 350 -16.11 15.48 15.68
C ASN A 350 -15.39 14.35 14.94
N VAL A 351 -14.24 13.88 15.46
CA VAL A 351 -13.41 12.88 14.77
C VAL A 351 -14.18 11.58 14.52
N ALA A 352 -15.00 11.15 15.48
CA ALA A 352 -15.77 9.92 15.34
C ALA A 352 -16.87 10.05 14.28
N THR A 353 -17.69 11.10 14.36
CA THR A 353 -18.85 11.26 13.48
C THR A 353 -18.47 11.60 12.04
N THR A 354 -17.36 12.30 11.82
CA THR A 354 -16.88 12.63 10.47
C THR A 354 -16.28 11.44 9.72
N SER A 355 -15.84 10.40 10.44
CA SER A 355 -15.30 9.18 9.83
C SER A 355 -16.34 8.39 9.02
N GLU A 356 -17.62 8.57 9.33
CA GLU A 356 -18.75 7.89 8.68
C GLU A 356 -19.17 8.55 7.36
N LEU A 357 -18.62 9.72 7.01
CA LEU A 357 -19.05 10.49 5.84
C LEU A 357 -18.42 9.97 4.53
N PRO A 358 -19.18 9.29 3.65
CA PRO A 358 -18.62 8.64 2.48
C PRO A 358 -18.04 9.63 1.47
N TYR A 359 -18.70 10.77 1.22
CA TYR A 359 -18.24 11.74 0.22
C TYR A 359 -17.07 12.58 0.73
N LEU A 360 -17.06 12.96 2.02
CA LEU A 360 -15.86 13.53 2.66
C LEU A 360 -14.66 12.60 2.51
N ASN A 361 -14.80 11.32 2.81
CA ASN A 361 -13.74 10.34 2.64
C ASN A 361 -13.28 10.24 1.18
N ALA A 362 -14.21 10.22 0.22
CA ALA A 362 -13.89 10.19 -1.20
C ALA A 362 -13.12 11.46 -1.65
N VAL A 363 -13.49 12.64 -1.15
CA VAL A 363 -12.77 13.90 -1.39
C VAL A 363 -11.35 13.87 -0.83
N ILE A 364 -11.17 13.35 0.39
CA ILE A 364 -9.84 13.20 1.01
C ILE A 364 -8.97 12.27 0.17
N GLN A 365 -9.50 11.10 -0.21
CA GLN A 365 -8.78 10.12 -1.03
C GLN A 365 -8.38 10.68 -2.39
N GLU A 366 -9.31 11.34 -3.07
CA GLU A 366 -9.05 11.95 -4.37
C GLU A 366 -8.06 13.12 -4.26
N GLY A 367 -8.16 13.92 -3.21
CA GLY A 367 -7.20 14.98 -2.91
C GLY A 367 -5.79 14.44 -2.67
N MET A 368 -5.66 13.31 -1.98
CA MET A 368 -4.38 12.62 -1.77
C MET A 368 -3.86 11.92 -3.04
N ARG A 369 -4.74 11.49 -3.94
CA ARG A 369 -4.37 10.94 -5.25
C ARG A 369 -3.77 12.01 -6.16
N VAL A 370 -4.41 13.19 -6.24
CA VAL A 370 -4.00 14.30 -7.13
C VAL A 370 -2.91 15.17 -6.52
N GLY A 371 -2.92 15.35 -5.20
CA GLY A 371 -1.99 16.19 -4.45
C GLY A 371 -1.29 15.44 -3.31
N PRO A 372 -0.57 14.35 -3.59
CA PRO A 372 0.11 13.56 -2.58
C PRO A 372 1.20 14.41 -1.89
N PRO A 373 1.24 14.48 -0.54
CA PRO A 373 2.28 15.22 0.18
C PRO A 373 3.69 14.72 -0.08
N VAL A 374 3.83 13.41 -0.35
CA VAL A 374 5.11 12.76 -0.62
C VAL A 374 5.11 12.27 -2.06
N VAL A 375 5.70 13.09 -2.95
CA VAL A 375 5.71 12.85 -4.41
C VAL A 375 6.84 11.94 -4.90
N VAL A 376 7.62 11.38 -3.97
CA VAL A 376 8.77 10.52 -4.27
C VAL A 376 8.79 9.34 -3.31
N GLY A 377 8.61 8.13 -3.84
CA GLY A 377 8.64 6.90 -3.03
C GLY A 377 9.99 6.65 -2.31
N VAL A 378 9.93 5.85 -1.25
CA VAL A 378 11.11 5.44 -0.46
C VAL A 378 11.99 4.49 -1.29
N PRO A 379 13.21 4.89 -1.69
CA PRO A 379 14.04 4.06 -2.55
C PRO A 379 14.46 2.76 -1.87
N ARG A 380 14.22 1.64 -2.54
CA ARG A 380 14.64 0.29 -2.15
C ARG A 380 15.86 -0.18 -2.92
N VAL A 381 16.65 -1.06 -2.32
CA VAL A 381 17.85 -1.66 -2.94
C VAL A 381 17.53 -3.11 -3.33
N VAL A 382 17.80 -3.46 -4.59
CA VAL A 382 17.65 -4.84 -5.08
C VAL A 382 18.66 -5.76 -4.37
N PRO A 383 18.24 -6.96 -3.90
CA PRO A 383 19.13 -7.92 -3.26
C PRO A 383 20.33 -8.32 -4.13
N SER A 384 21.38 -8.84 -3.49
CA SER A 384 22.61 -9.29 -4.17
C SER A 384 22.41 -10.46 -5.13
N SER A 385 21.28 -11.16 -5.07
CA SER A 385 20.87 -12.17 -6.04
C SER A 385 20.21 -11.59 -7.30
N GLY A 386 19.82 -10.31 -7.29
CA GLY A 386 18.81 -9.79 -8.22
C GLY A 386 17.40 -10.20 -7.80
N ASP A 387 16.40 -9.66 -8.50
CA ASP A 387 15.00 -10.06 -8.33
C ASP A 387 14.18 -9.73 -9.60
N MET A 388 12.99 -10.29 -9.70
CA MET A 388 12.03 -10.08 -10.79
C MET A 388 10.98 -9.04 -10.38
N PHE A 389 10.82 -8.03 -11.24
CA PHE A 389 9.81 -6.97 -11.09
C PHE A 389 9.04 -6.83 -12.38
N HIS A 390 7.70 -6.90 -12.33
CA HIS A 390 6.89 -6.73 -13.54
C HIS A 390 7.40 -7.62 -14.71
N ARG A 391 7.71 -8.89 -14.40
CA ARG A 391 8.27 -9.89 -15.33
C ARG A 391 9.64 -9.52 -15.96
N SER A 392 10.30 -8.49 -15.47
CA SER A 392 11.63 -8.07 -15.89
C SER A 392 12.66 -8.35 -14.79
N HIS A 393 13.76 -9.01 -15.16
CA HIS A 393 14.86 -9.25 -14.22
C HIS A 393 15.67 -7.97 -14.01
N VAL A 394 15.78 -7.53 -12.75
CA VAL A 394 16.72 -6.48 -12.38
C VAL A 394 17.96 -7.14 -11.78
N PRO A 395 19.14 -6.98 -12.41
CA PRO A 395 20.34 -7.63 -11.94
C PRO A 395 20.76 -7.07 -10.58
N ALA A 396 21.37 -7.94 -9.78
CA ALA A 396 22.12 -7.53 -8.61
C ALA A 396 23.11 -6.41 -8.95
N GLN A 397 23.23 -5.43 -8.06
CA GLN A 397 24.35 -4.50 -8.11
C GLN A 397 25.28 -4.82 -6.94
N LYS A 398 26.51 -5.23 -7.24
CA LYS A 398 27.54 -5.47 -6.22
C LYS A 398 27.78 -4.18 -5.44
N ALA A 399 27.30 -4.16 -4.20
CA ALA A 399 27.64 -3.14 -3.23
C ALA A 399 29.03 -3.44 -2.67
N ASP A 400 30.09 -2.83 -3.20
CA ASP A 400 31.33 -2.70 -2.41
C ASP A 400 32.33 -1.59 -2.80
N PHE A 401 31.97 -0.67 -3.69
CA PHE A 401 32.71 0.59 -3.86
C PHE A 401 31.73 1.75 -3.98
N GLY A 402 31.33 2.33 -2.84
CA GLY A 402 30.63 3.62 -2.78
C GLY A 402 29.38 3.75 -3.66
N ALA A 403 28.24 3.25 -3.16
CA ALA A 403 26.88 3.62 -3.61
C ALA A 403 26.44 3.27 -5.05
N TRP A 404 26.63 2.01 -5.47
CA TRP A 404 25.96 1.46 -6.66
C TRP A 404 24.90 0.43 -6.24
N GLY A 405 23.63 0.82 -6.25
CA GLY A 405 22.49 -0.07 -6.05
C GLY A 405 21.37 0.33 -7.02
N ALA A 406 20.64 -0.64 -7.58
CA ALA A 406 19.44 -0.38 -8.35
C ALA A 406 18.38 0.19 -7.39
N PHE A 407 18.01 1.45 -7.58
CA PHE A 407 16.97 2.09 -6.80
C PHE A 407 15.62 1.91 -7.47
N LEU A 408 14.59 1.54 -6.70
CA LEU A 408 13.23 1.40 -7.18
C LEU A 408 12.36 2.52 -6.58
N LYS A 409 11.77 3.36 -7.42
CA LYS A 409 10.80 4.41 -7.05
C LYS A 409 9.49 4.22 -7.77
N ILE A 410 8.39 4.73 -7.20
CA ILE A 410 7.10 4.73 -7.89
C ILE A 410 6.72 6.16 -8.24
N ALA A 411 6.48 6.41 -9.52
CA ALA A 411 5.83 7.62 -9.99
C ALA A 411 4.32 7.36 -9.99
N GLN A 412 3.55 8.21 -9.32
CA GLN A 412 2.11 8.24 -9.52
C GLN A 412 1.85 8.74 -10.94
N GLN A 413 1.13 7.93 -11.73
CA GLN A 413 0.62 8.36 -13.03
C GLN A 413 -0.59 9.28 -12.79
N ASP A 414 -0.45 10.52 -13.25
CA ASP A 414 -1.51 11.51 -13.20
C ASP A 414 -2.56 11.19 -14.28
N GLU A 415 -3.77 10.80 -13.89
CA GLU A 415 -4.93 11.16 -14.69
C GLU A 415 -5.23 12.63 -14.47
N VAL A 416 -5.30 13.39 -15.57
CA VAL A 416 -5.55 14.84 -15.56
C VAL A 416 -7.04 15.08 -15.30
N GLY A 417 -7.41 15.12 -14.03
CA GLY A 417 -8.77 15.43 -13.60
C GLY A 417 -8.99 15.07 -12.14
N TRP A 418 -9.69 15.94 -11.41
CA TRP A 418 -10.14 15.68 -10.05
C TRP A 418 -11.62 15.32 -10.08
N ASN A 419 -11.95 14.12 -9.58
CA ASN A 419 -13.32 13.64 -9.45
C ASN A 419 -13.56 13.17 -8.01
N GLY A 420 -14.19 14.02 -7.20
CA GLY A 420 -14.49 13.73 -5.79
C GLY A 420 -15.42 12.54 -5.56
N ALA A 421 -16.09 12.03 -6.59
CA ALA A 421 -16.97 10.85 -6.49
C ALA A 421 -16.26 9.53 -6.87
N ARG A 422 -15.02 9.56 -7.39
CA ARG A 422 -14.30 8.37 -7.91
C ARG A 422 -14.20 7.22 -6.92
N HIS A 423 -14.18 7.53 -5.63
CA HIS A 423 -14.00 6.56 -4.55
C HIS A 423 -15.27 6.28 -3.75
N GLY A 424 -16.40 6.92 -4.08
CA GLY A 424 -17.72 6.55 -3.56
C GLY A 424 -18.33 5.51 -4.49
N GLY A 425 -18.87 4.42 -3.95
CA GLY A 425 -19.52 3.35 -4.74
C GLY A 425 -20.81 3.74 -5.48
N GLU A 426 -21.03 5.03 -5.75
CA GLU A 426 -22.14 5.52 -6.55
C GLU A 426 -21.70 5.63 -8.01
N GLN A 427 -22.36 4.87 -8.90
CA GLN A 427 -22.28 5.12 -10.33
C GLN A 427 -22.75 6.56 -10.59
N ALA A 428 -21.91 7.34 -11.27
CA ALA A 428 -22.26 8.69 -11.67
C ALA A 428 -23.35 8.65 -12.75
N GLU A 429 -24.62 8.79 -12.35
CA GLU A 429 -25.69 9.06 -13.29
C GLU A 429 -25.52 10.46 -13.92
N GLY A 430 -25.33 10.44 -15.24
CA GLY A 430 -25.72 11.43 -16.25
C GLY A 430 -25.69 12.93 -15.93
N GLY A 431 -24.79 13.67 -16.62
CA GLY A 431 -24.90 15.14 -16.68
C GLY A 431 -23.84 15.89 -17.50
N GLY A 432 -23.77 15.66 -18.82
CA GLY A 432 -23.54 16.74 -19.81
C GLY A 432 -22.19 17.47 -19.95
N ILE A 433 -21.62 17.29 -21.16
CA ILE A 433 -20.90 18.27 -22.01
C ILE A 433 -19.50 18.75 -21.56
N TYR A 434 -18.43 18.04 -21.96
CA TYR A 434 -17.20 18.66 -22.47
C TYR A 434 -16.44 17.71 -23.44
N GLY A 435 -16.27 18.17 -24.69
CA GLY A 435 -15.16 17.91 -25.62
C GLY A 435 -14.73 16.48 -25.97
N ARG A 436 -14.98 16.07 -27.24
CA ARG A 436 -14.34 14.89 -27.86
C ARG A 436 -12.81 15.03 -27.89
N GLY A 437 -12.10 14.23 -27.10
CA GLY A 437 -10.69 13.88 -27.28
C GLY A 437 -10.51 12.55 -28.05
N PRO A 438 -9.30 12.22 -28.54
CA PRO A 438 -9.03 11.00 -29.32
C PRO A 438 -9.23 9.72 -28.47
N PRO A 439 -9.38 8.54 -29.11
CA PRO A 439 -9.95 7.35 -28.47
C PRO A 439 -9.12 6.89 -27.26
N ALA A 440 -9.81 6.70 -26.14
CA ALA A 440 -9.25 6.26 -24.87
C ALA A 440 -8.80 4.79 -24.97
N ILE A 441 -7.60 4.52 -24.44
CA ILE A 441 -7.14 3.18 -24.07
C ILE A 441 -7.97 2.73 -22.85
N PRO A 442 -8.37 1.45 -22.73
CA PRO A 442 -9.15 0.97 -21.58
C PRO A 442 -8.44 1.28 -20.26
N LEU A 443 -9.13 1.94 -19.34
CA LEU A 443 -8.61 2.47 -18.08
C LEU A 443 -8.74 1.41 -16.96
N PRO A 444 -7.67 1.06 -16.23
CA PRO A 444 -7.77 0.27 -15.01
C PRO A 444 -8.08 1.15 -13.78
N ASP A 445 -8.92 0.65 -12.87
CA ASP A 445 -9.33 1.32 -11.63
C ASP A 445 -8.16 1.87 -10.81
N SER A 446 -8.11 3.20 -10.68
CA SER A 446 -7.04 3.91 -9.98
C SER A 446 -7.38 4.09 -8.49
N HIS A 447 -7.01 3.13 -7.64
CA HIS A 447 -6.99 3.36 -6.18
C HIS A 447 -5.79 4.21 -5.76
N PRO A 448 -5.89 5.03 -4.68
CA PRO A 448 -4.75 5.81 -4.20
C PRO A 448 -3.62 4.88 -3.75
N ILE A 449 -2.44 5.07 -4.35
CA ILE A 449 -1.24 4.29 -4.07
C ILE A 449 -0.52 4.93 -2.88
N CYS A 450 -0.95 4.61 -1.66
CA CYS A 450 -0.26 5.00 -0.43
C CYS A 450 0.80 3.94 -0.06
N VAL A 451 2.08 4.33 -0.13
CA VAL A 451 3.18 3.57 0.50
C VAL A 451 2.90 3.55 2.01
N HIS A 452 2.81 2.36 2.63
CA HIS A 452 2.35 2.16 4.01
C HIS A 452 3.04 3.08 5.03
N CYS A 453 2.39 4.21 5.35
CA CYS A 453 2.75 5.05 6.49
C CYS A 453 2.09 4.45 7.74
N PRO A 454 2.84 4.18 8.83
CA PRO A 454 2.28 3.63 10.07
C PRO A 454 1.24 4.53 10.74
N ALA A 455 1.15 5.81 10.39
CA ALA A 455 0.24 6.78 10.98
C ALA A 455 -1.06 7.01 10.17
N ILE A 456 -1.28 6.26 9.08
CA ILE A 456 -2.54 6.35 8.32
C ILE A 456 -3.56 5.44 9.00
N GLY A 457 -4.47 6.02 9.78
CA GLY A 457 -5.58 5.33 10.47
C GLY A 457 -6.79 5.02 9.57
N LEU A 458 -6.58 4.86 8.26
CA LEU A 458 -7.67 4.54 7.32
C LEU A 458 -7.89 3.02 7.31
N SER A 459 -9.06 2.57 7.78
CA SER A 459 -9.49 1.17 7.65
C SER A 459 -9.85 0.89 6.18
N ASP A 460 -8.88 0.41 5.41
CA ASP A 460 -9.09 0.08 4.00
C ASP A 460 -9.74 -1.32 3.89
N LYS A 461 -11.08 -1.35 3.82
CA LYS A 461 -11.94 -2.54 3.72
C LYS A 461 -11.99 -3.20 2.32
N SER A 462 -10.93 -3.12 1.49
CA SER A 462 -11.07 -3.53 0.08
C SER A 462 -9.93 -4.36 -0.49
N LYS A 463 -9.80 -5.66 -0.13
CA LYS A 463 -9.07 -6.65 -0.98
C LYS A 463 -9.64 -8.07 -0.87
N ALA A 464 -10.25 -8.54 -1.96
CA ALA A 464 -10.49 -9.94 -2.27
C ALA A 464 -9.58 -10.42 -3.43
N ASP A 465 -9.13 -11.66 -3.28
CA ASP A 465 -8.79 -12.73 -4.23
C ASP A 465 -7.68 -12.60 -5.30
N LEU A 466 -6.75 -13.58 -5.28
CA LEU A 466 -6.71 -14.68 -6.27
C LEU A 466 -5.52 -15.65 -6.07
N TYR A 467 -5.83 -16.94 -6.28
CA TYR A 467 -5.01 -18.14 -6.53
C TYR A 467 -4.45 -18.97 -5.36
N THR A 468 -5.19 -20.04 -5.05
CA THR A 468 -4.74 -21.37 -4.60
C THR A 468 -4.29 -22.22 -5.80
N GLN A 469 -3.15 -22.90 -5.70
CA GLN A 469 -2.91 -24.14 -6.44
C GLN A 469 -1.84 -25.04 -5.78
N ASP A 470 -2.28 -26.27 -5.51
CA ASP A 470 -1.59 -27.56 -5.47
C ASP A 470 -0.21 -27.71 -4.81
N TYR A 471 -0.21 -28.37 -3.65
CA TYR A 471 0.77 -29.43 -3.35
C TYR A 471 0.14 -30.55 -2.51
N THR A 472 -0.30 -31.62 -3.18
CA THR A 472 -0.39 -32.96 -2.57
C THR A 472 0.74 -33.83 -3.11
N LYS A 473 1.18 -34.76 -2.25
CA LYS A 473 2.19 -35.83 -2.42
C LYS A 473 3.60 -35.45 -1.97
N MET A 474 3.98 -35.93 -0.79
CA MET A 474 4.94 -37.04 -0.72
C MET A 474 4.79 -37.83 0.58
N SER A 475 4.80 -39.14 0.40
CA SER A 475 4.62 -40.23 1.36
C SER A 475 5.79 -40.40 2.32
N GLY A 476 5.49 -40.92 3.51
CA GLY A 476 6.45 -41.24 4.57
C GLY A 476 7.36 -42.44 4.28
N TRP A 477 8.14 -42.84 5.29
CA TRP A 477 8.69 -44.18 5.61
C TRP A 477 9.66 -44.00 6.81
N GLY A 478 9.27 -44.40 8.03
CA GLY A 478 9.95 -45.41 8.88
C GLY A 478 10.98 -44.78 9.86
N LEU A 479 11.19 -45.17 11.12
CA LEU A 479 10.80 -46.30 11.99
C LEU A 479 10.96 -45.82 13.45
N GLY A 480 10.17 -46.36 14.38
CA GLY A 480 10.20 -46.00 15.80
C GLY A 480 11.18 -46.82 16.64
N TRP A 481 11.56 -46.25 17.80
CA TRP A 481 11.88 -47.00 19.01
C TRP A 481 11.77 -46.08 20.25
N PHE A 482 11.32 -46.67 21.37
CA PHE A 482 11.02 -46.11 22.70
C PHE A 482 9.62 -45.55 22.95
N GLY A 483 8.83 -46.41 23.62
CA GLY A 483 7.50 -46.14 24.13
C GLY A 483 7.48 -45.34 25.42
N GLY A 484 6.35 -44.66 25.62
CA GLY A 484 6.03 -43.86 26.80
C GLY A 484 5.27 -42.59 26.43
N GLY A 485 3.96 -42.69 26.15
CA GLY A 485 3.07 -41.54 26.03
C GLY A 485 2.10 -41.55 24.85
N GLN A 486 1.33 -42.62 24.67
CA GLN A 486 0.43 -42.78 23.52
C GLN A 486 -0.81 -41.86 23.60
N ALA A 487 -1.25 -41.45 24.78
CA ALA A 487 -2.48 -40.66 24.93
C ALA A 487 -2.38 -39.16 24.56
N LYS A 488 -1.16 -38.58 24.45
CA LYS A 488 -0.97 -37.14 24.12
C LYS A 488 -0.55 -36.88 22.66
N LYS A 489 -0.22 -37.92 21.88
CA LYS A 489 0.21 -37.80 20.48
C LYS A 489 -0.91 -37.96 19.44
N GLU A 490 -2.10 -38.43 19.85
CA GLU A 490 -3.21 -38.70 18.91
C GLU A 490 -4.27 -37.59 18.82
N ALA A 491 -4.28 -36.63 19.75
CA ALA A 491 -5.31 -35.58 19.78
C ALA A 491 -5.35 -34.69 18.51
N PRO A 492 -4.22 -34.19 17.95
CA PRO A 492 -4.25 -33.36 16.74
C PRO A 492 -4.69 -34.16 15.51
N LYS A 493 -4.26 -35.43 15.40
CA LYS A 493 -4.65 -36.33 14.30
C LYS A 493 -6.14 -36.64 14.33
N LYS A 494 -6.70 -36.86 15.52
CA LYS A 494 -8.13 -37.10 15.71
C LYS A 494 -8.96 -35.85 15.37
N ALA A 495 -8.51 -34.66 15.75
CA ALA A 495 -9.16 -33.40 15.39
C ALA A 495 -9.14 -33.16 13.86
N ILE A 496 -7.99 -33.35 13.20
CA ILE A 496 -7.90 -33.23 11.73
C ILE A 496 -8.83 -34.23 11.03
N LEU A 497 -8.92 -35.48 11.51
CA LEU A 497 -9.82 -36.49 10.95
C LEU A 497 -11.30 -36.10 11.10
N GLN A 498 -11.69 -35.53 12.24
CA GLN A 498 -13.06 -35.06 12.47
C GLN A 498 -13.40 -33.86 11.56
N LEU A 499 -12.50 -32.89 11.45
CA LEU A 499 -12.67 -31.71 10.59
C LEU A 499 -12.73 -32.10 9.10
N ARG A 500 -11.90 -33.04 8.65
CA ARG A 500 -11.95 -33.58 7.28
C ARG A 500 -13.27 -34.32 7.00
N GLY A 501 -13.83 -35.01 8.00
CA GLY A 501 -15.15 -35.63 7.88
C GLY A 501 -16.27 -34.60 7.71
N GLN A 502 -16.22 -33.48 8.46
CA GLN A 502 -17.16 -32.37 8.29
C GLN A 502 -17.01 -31.67 6.93
N LEU A 503 -15.78 -31.49 6.45
CA LEU A 503 -15.50 -30.94 5.14
C LEU A 503 -16.06 -31.81 4.01
N GLU A 504 -15.97 -33.14 4.12
CA GLU A 504 -16.59 -34.05 3.16
C GLU A 504 -18.12 -33.91 3.12
N MET A 505 -18.77 -33.74 4.27
CA MET A 505 -20.22 -33.50 4.34
C MET A 505 -20.62 -32.17 3.68
N LEU A 506 -19.86 -31.11 3.91
CA LEU A 506 -20.13 -29.81 3.30
C LEU A 506 -19.89 -29.81 1.79
N ASN A 507 -18.85 -30.49 1.29
CA ASN A 507 -18.63 -30.65 -0.15
C ASN A 507 -19.76 -31.44 -0.83
N LYS A 508 -20.35 -32.44 -0.14
CA LYS A 508 -21.54 -33.15 -0.64
C LYS A 508 -22.75 -32.23 -0.68
N ARG A 509 -22.94 -31.37 0.33
CA ARG A 509 -24.00 -30.36 0.38
C ARG A 509 -23.84 -29.31 -0.73
N GLU A 510 -22.63 -28.83 -0.96
CA GLU A 510 -22.30 -27.89 -2.05
C GLU A 510 -22.72 -28.46 -3.40
N LYS A 511 -22.33 -29.71 -3.68
CA LYS A 511 -22.72 -30.41 -4.92
C LYS A 511 -24.24 -30.61 -5.04
N HIS A 512 -24.93 -30.87 -3.94
CA HIS A 512 -26.39 -31.01 -3.93
C HIS A 512 -27.09 -29.68 -4.24
N LEU A 513 -26.64 -28.58 -3.62
CA LEU A 513 -27.15 -27.24 -3.87
C LEU A 513 -26.91 -26.80 -5.32
N GLN A 514 -25.75 -27.12 -5.89
CA GLN A 514 -25.46 -26.87 -7.31
C GLN A 514 -26.43 -27.61 -8.23
N ASN A 515 -26.72 -28.89 -7.96
CA ASN A 515 -27.70 -29.65 -8.75
C ASN A 515 -29.12 -29.04 -8.65
N GLN A 516 -29.52 -28.57 -7.46
CA GLN A 516 -30.81 -27.90 -7.26
C GLN A 516 -30.89 -26.57 -8.01
N MET A 517 -29.79 -25.82 -8.08
CA MET A 517 -29.71 -24.59 -8.88
C MET A 517 -29.87 -24.88 -10.37
N ASP A 518 -29.17 -25.90 -10.88
CA ASP A 518 -29.24 -26.31 -12.29
C ASP A 518 -30.67 -26.75 -12.68
N GLU A 519 -31.37 -27.43 -11.78
CA GLU A 519 -32.77 -27.82 -11.96
C GLU A 519 -33.72 -26.62 -12.01
N GLN A 520 -33.56 -25.66 -11.10
CA GLN A 520 -34.36 -24.43 -11.12
C GLN A 520 -34.06 -23.55 -12.34
N ASP A 521 -32.81 -23.51 -12.82
CA ASP A 521 -32.43 -22.82 -14.05
C ASP A 521 -33.09 -23.46 -15.29
N ALA A 522 -33.08 -24.80 -15.35
CA ALA A 522 -33.76 -25.54 -16.42
C ALA A 522 -35.28 -25.29 -16.42
N LEU A 523 -35.92 -25.24 -15.24
CA LEU A 523 -37.33 -24.90 -15.09
C LEU A 523 -37.62 -23.45 -15.50
N ALA A 524 -36.74 -22.50 -15.15
CA ALA A 524 -36.85 -21.10 -15.57
C ALA A 524 -36.77 -20.98 -17.09
N ARG A 525 -35.77 -21.59 -17.74
CA ARG A 525 -35.60 -21.60 -19.20
C ARG A 525 -36.76 -22.26 -19.94
N LYS A 526 -37.35 -23.31 -19.36
CA LYS A 526 -38.55 -23.99 -19.89
C LYS A 526 -39.77 -23.09 -19.88
N HIS A 527 -39.97 -22.29 -18.83
CA HIS A 527 -41.17 -21.47 -18.64
C HIS A 527 -41.03 -20.01 -19.10
N VAL A 528 -39.82 -19.52 -19.38
CA VAL A 528 -39.53 -18.11 -19.70
C VAL A 528 -40.39 -17.54 -20.85
N SER A 529 -40.78 -18.37 -21.82
CA SER A 529 -41.60 -17.96 -22.97
C SER A 529 -43.09 -18.28 -22.83
N SER A 530 -43.48 -19.18 -21.92
CA SER A 530 -44.86 -19.67 -21.81
C SER A 530 -45.56 -19.19 -20.55
N ASN A 531 -44.85 -19.06 -19.43
CA ASN A 531 -45.40 -18.70 -18.12
C ASN A 531 -44.35 -17.92 -17.31
N LYS A 532 -44.36 -16.59 -17.47
CA LYS A 532 -43.42 -15.68 -16.81
C LYS A 532 -43.46 -15.78 -15.28
N GLN A 533 -44.61 -16.05 -14.68
CA GLN A 533 -44.74 -16.18 -13.23
C GLN A 533 -44.06 -17.44 -12.69
N ALA A 534 -44.20 -18.56 -13.41
CA ALA A 534 -43.51 -19.80 -13.08
C ALA A 534 -41.99 -19.65 -13.23
N ALA A 535 -41.52 -18.97 -14.29
CA ALA A 535 -40.10 -18.68 -14.50
C ALA A 535 -39.52 -17.81 -13.38
N LYS A 536 -40.19 -16.71 -13.00
CA LYS A 536 -39.81 -15.89 -11.84
C LYS A 536 -39.74 -16.69 -10.54
N SER A 537 -40.71 -17.59 -10.32
CA SER A 537 -40.71 -18.42 -9.11
C SER A 537 -39.56 -19.42 -9.05
N ALA A 538 -39.12 -19.96 -10.20
CA ALA A 538 -37.97 -20.85 -10.29
C ALA A 538 -36.66 -20.07 -10.09
N LEU A 539 -36.52 -18.87 -10.67
CA LEU A 539 -35.38 -17.99 -10.43
C LEU A 539 -35.25 -17.58 -8.96
N ARG A 540 -36.37 -17.28 -8.29
CA ARG A 540 -36.36 -16.98 -6.85
C ARG A 540 -35.85 -18.16 -6.01
N ARG A 541 -36.20 -19.40 -6.37
CA ARG A 541 -35.68 -20.61 -5.69
C ARG A 541 -34.21 -20.85 -5.99
N LYS A 542 -33.78 -20.64 -7.25
CA LYS A 542 -32.36 -20.68 -7.65
C LYS A 542 -31.53 -19.71 -6.80
N LYS A 543 -31.96 -18.45 -6.66
CA LYS A 543 -31.29 -17.43 -5.84
C LYS A 543 -31.21 -17.82 -4.35
N GLN A 544 -32.23 -18.49 -3.81
CA GLN A 544 -32.19 -19.04 -2.45
C GLN A 544 -31.15 -20.17 -2.29
N PHE A 545 -31.01 -21.03 -3.30
CA PHE A 545 -29.97 -22.05 -3.32
C PHE A 545 -28.58 -21.47 -3.51
N GLU A 546 -28.40 -20.42 -4.31
CA GLU A 546 -27.14 -19.67 -4.45
C GLU A 546 -26.67 -19.08 -3.13
N HIS A 547 -27.57 -18.44 -2.38
CA HIS A 547 -27.25 -17.93 -1.05
C HIS A 547 -26.87 -19.07 -0.08
N SER A 548 -27.55 -20.22 -0.16
CA SER A 548 -27.21 -21.40 0.64
C SER A 548 -25.87 -22.03 0.23
N LEU A 549 -25.51 -21.94 -1.05
CA LEU A 549 -24.23 -22.38 -1.60
C LEU A 549 -23.10 -21.50 -1.07
N GLU A 550 -23.26 -20.18 -1.12
CA GLU A 550 -22.28 -19.21 -0.61
C GLU A 550 -22.01 -19.41 0.89
N GLN A 551 -23.06 -19.66 1.68
CA GLN A 551 -22.94 -20.03 3.09
C GLN A 551 -22.16 -21.35 3.27
N THR A 552 -22.43 -22.35 2.44
CA THR A 552 -21.76 -23.66 2.51
C THR A 552 -20.28 -23.55 2.12
N SER A 553 -19.94 -22.81 1.04
CA SER A 553 -18.56 -22.57 0.63
C SER A 553 -17.78 -21.76 1.67
N SER A 554 -18.43 -20.80 2.35
CA SER A 554 -17.83 -20.07 3.48
C SER A 554 -17.50 -21.00 4.67
N GLN A 555 -18.36 -21.98 4.96
CA GLN A 555 -18.10 -22.99 5.99
C GLN A 555 -16.94 -23.92 5.60
N ILE A 556 -16.84 -24.32 4.32
CA ILE A 556 -15.73 -25.11 3.78
C ILE A 556 -14.41 -24.37 3.97
N MET A 557 -14.33 -23.10 3.53
CA MET A 557 -13.12 -22.27 3.66
C MET A 557 -12.66 -22.11 5.13
N THR A 558 -13.62 -22.06 6.06
CA THR A 558 -13.33 -21.96 7.49
C THR A 558 -12.70 -23.26 8.02
N LEU A 559 -13.27 -24.42 7.69
CA LEU A 559 -12.73 -25.72 8.11
C LEU A 559 -11.36 -26.01 7.48
N GLU A 560 -11.14 -25.65 6.20
CA GLU A 560 -9.83 -25.78 5.55
C GLU A 560 -8.75 -24.96 6.26
N ARG A 561 -9.10 -23.74 6.67
CA ARG A 561 -8.20 -22.86 7.42
C ARG A 561 -7.86 -23.44 8.79
N GLU A 562 -8.82 -24.03 9.49
CA GLU A 562 -8.58 -24.69 10.78
C GLU A 562 -7.67 -25.91 10.63
N ILE A 563 -7.91 -26.76 9.61
CA ILE A 563 -7.07 -27.92 9.31
C ILE A 563 -5.61 -27.46 9.04
N TYR A 564 -5.44 -26.45 8.20
CA TYR A 564 -4.12 -25.89 7.87
C TYR A 564 -3.41 -25.32 9.11
N SER A 565 -4.15 -24.63 9.99
CA SER A 565 -3.61 -24.09 11.24
C SER A 565 -3.12 -25.21 12.19
N ILE A 566 -3.91 -26.27 12.36
CA ILE A 566 -3.53 -27.42 13.20
C ILE A 566 -2.33 -28.18 12.61
N GLU A 567 -2.29 -28.36 11.29
CA GLU A 567 -1.16 -29.00 10.60
C GLU A 567 0.14 -28.18 10.75
N THR A 568 0.04 -26.86 10.56
CA THR A 568 1.17 -25.93 10.74
C THR A 568 1.64 -25.91 12.20
N ALA A 569 0.71 -25.88 13.17
CA ALA A 569 1.04 -25.95 14.59
C ALA A 569 1.75 -27.27 14.96
N ASN A 570 1.36 -28.39 14.36
CA ASN A 570 2.03 -29.67 14.58
C ASN A 570 3.44 -29.70 13.97
N ILE A 571 3.62 -29.15 12.76
CA ILE A 571 4.94 -29.02 12.11
C ILE A 571 5.86 -28.10 12.93
N ASN A 572 5.33 -26.97 13.40
CA ASN A 572 6.06 -26.04 14.27
C ASN A 572 6.45 -26.71 15.59
N LYS A 573 5.57 -27.51 16.19
CA LYS A 573 5.88 -28.29 17.39
C LYS A 573 6.97 -29.32 17.13
N GLU A 574 6.91 -30.08 16.04
CA GLU A 574 7.95 -31.06 15.68
C GLU A 574 9.29 -30.37 15.42
N THR A 575 9.27 -29.21 14.77
CA THR A 575 10.45 -28.34 14.57
C THR A 575 11.01 -27.86 15.91
N LEU A 576 10.16 -27.42 16.83
CA LEU A 576 10.55 -27.00 18.18
C LEU A 576 11.10 -28.17 19.00
N ASP A 577 10.55 -29.37 18.89
CA ASP A 577 11.09 -30.57 19.55
C ASP A 577 12.46 -30.95 18.97
N ALA A 578 12.65 -30.84 17.65
CA ALA A 578 13.94 -31.01 17.00
C ALA A 578 14.96 -29.94 17.45
N MET A 579 14.54 -28.68 17.53
CA MET A 579 15.36 -27.57 18.06
C MET A 579 15.66 -27.71 19.54
N LYS A 580 14.75 -28.28 20.35
CA LYS A 580 14.97 -28.59 21.77
C LYS A 580 16.00 -29.70 21.95
N ASN A 581 15.96 -30.73 21.10
CA ASN A 581 16.95 -31.80 21.09
C ASN A 581 18.32 -31.29 20.63
N ALA A 582 18.36 -30.49 19.57
CA ALA A 582 19.57 -29.79 19.12
C ALA A 582 20.09 -28.82 20.19
N GLY A 583 19.20 -28.11 20.87
CA GLY A 583 19.50 -27.21 21.97
C GLY A 583 20.06 -27.95 23.18
N SER A 584 19.57 -29.15 23.48
CA SER A 584 20.10 -30.02 24.55
C SER A 584 21.49 -30.54 24.23
N ALA A 585 21.75 -30.92 22.97
CA ALA A 585 23.09 -31.27 22.49
C ALA A 585 24.03 -30.05 22.54
N MET A 586 23.56 -28.87 22.14
CA MET A 586 24.30 -27.61 22.24
C MET A 586 24.53 -27.18 23.69
N LYS A 587 23.64 -27.52 24.63
CA LYS A 587 23.77 -27.26 26.07
C LYS A 587 24.83 -28.15 26.72
N GLN A 588 25.00 -29.38 26.23
CA GLN A 588 26.15 -30.22 26.59
C GLN A 588 27.47 -29.68 26.02
N ILE A 589 27.44 -29.09 24.82
CA ILE A 589 28.60 -28.45 24.18
C ILE A 589 28.98 -27.11 24.86
N HIS A 590 28.01 -26.40 25.43
CA HIS A 590 28.18 -25.10 26.08
C HIS A 590 27.83 -25.13 27.57
N ALA A 591 28.37 -26.09 28.32
CA ALA A 591 28.29 -26.13 29.78
C ALA A 591 29.11 -24.99 30.44
N GLY A 592 28.68 -23.76 30.18
CA GLY A 592 29.25 -22.51 30.65
C GLY A 592 28.62 -21.31 29.94
N LEU A 593 27.36 -20.96 30.29
CA LEU A 593 26.88 -19.59 30.57
C LEU A 593 25.34 -19.45 30.44
N THR A 594 24.73 -19.32 31.63
CA THR A 594 23.54 -18.55 32.09
C THR A 594 22.17 -18.57 31.37
N ILE A 595 21.19 -18.18 32.20
CA ILE A 595 19.81 -18.65 32.31
C ILE A 595 18.79 -17.78 31.56
N ASP A 596 19.23 -16.73 30.86
CA ASP A 596 18.37 -15.66 30.33
C ASP A 596 17.76 -15.94 28.94
N LYS A 597 17.92 -17.16 28.40
CA LYS A 597 17.49 -17.49 27.03
C LYS A 597 16.24 -18.36 26.93
N VAL A 598 15.63 -18.74 28.05
CA VAL A 598 14.39 -19.53 28.06
C VAL A 598 13.15 -18.63 27.96
N ASP A 599 13.24 -17.40 28.47
CA ASP A 599 12.10 -16.47 28.48
C ASP A 599 11.77 -15.90 27.08
N ASN A 600 12.79 -15.65 26.24
CA ASN A 600 12.59 -15.13 24.88
C ASN A 600 11.80 -16.09 23.97
N VAL A 601 11.94 -17.41 24.16
CA VAL A 601 11.22 -18.41 23.35
C VAL A 601 9.75 -18.54 23.77
N MET A 602 9.46 -18.32 25.05
CA MET A 602 8.08 -18.33 25.57
C MET A 602 7.32 -17.05 25.19
N GLU A 603 8.04 -15.99 24.82
CA GLU A 603 7.48 -14.70 24.46
C GLU A 603 7.14 -14.59 22.96
N ASP A 604 7.96 -15.18 22.08
CA ASP A 604 7.62 -15.35 20.65
C ASP A 604 6.34 -16.21 20.45
N LEU A 605 6.10 -17.15 21.38
CA LEU A 605 4.87 -17.98 21.41
C LEU A 605 3.62 -17.18 21.78
N ARG A 606 3.75 -16.11 22.58
CA ARG A 606 2.63 -15.21 22.91
C ARG A 606 2.38 -14.19 21.80
N GLU A 607 3.41 -13.80 21.05
CA GLU A 607 3.30 -12.89 19.90
C GLU A 607 2.56 -13.55 18.72
N GLN A 608 2.69 -14.87 18.53
CA GLN A 608 1.89 -15.62 17.54
C GLN A 608 0.40 -15.75 17.91
N HIS A 609 0.06 -15.74 19.21
CA HIS A 609 -1.32 -15.89 19.69
C HIS A 609 -2.13 -14.60 19.56
N ALA A 610 -1.48 -13.43 19.67
CA ALA A 610 -2.12 -12.12 19.53
C ALA A 610 -2.51 -11.79 18.07
N ILE A 611 -1.70 -12.24 17.11
CA ILE A 611 -2.00 -12.12 15.67
C ILE A 611 -3.21 -13.00 15.28
N GLY A 612 -3.41 -14.13 15.97
CA GLY A 612 -4.56 -15.01 15.75
C GLY A 612 -5.90 -14.41 16.22
N GLU A 613 -5.91 -13.63 17.31
CA GLU A 613 -7.14 -12.98 17.80
C GLU A 613 -7.54 -11.76 16.96
N GLU A 614 -6.57 -10.98 16.46
CA GLU A 614 -6.82 -9.82 15.59
C GLU A 614 -7.42 -10.23 14.23
N ILE A 615 -7.10 -11.43 13.76
CA ILE A 615 -7.70 -12.04 12.55
C ILE A 615 -9.12 -12.57 12.86
N SER A 616 -9.36 -13.12 14.05
CA SER A 616 -10.66 -13.64 14.48
C SER A 616 -11.73 -12.55 14.62
N GLU A 617 -11.34 -11.38 15.12
CA GLU A 617 -12.22 -10.21 15.29
C GLU A 617 -12.53 -9.53 13.95
N ALA A 618 -11.59 -9.56 12.99
CA ALA A 618 -11.80 -9.09 11.62
C ALA A 618 -12.79 -9.97 10.82
N ILE A 619 -12.85 -11.28 11.11
CA ILE A 619 -13.72 -12.25 10.42
C ILE A 619 -15.16 -12.23 10.95
N THR A 620 -15.35 -11.95 12.23
CA THR A 620 -16.66 -12.04 12.90
C THR A 620 -17.58 -10.82 12.68
N SER A 621 -17.06 -9.72 12.12
CA SER A 621 -17.84 -8.50 11.85
C SER A 621 -18.66 -8.52 10.54
N GLY A 622 -18.64 -9.61 9.79
CA GLY A 622 -19.18 -9.71 8.42
C GLY A 622 -20.64 -10.14 8.26
N VAL A 623 -21.41 -10.35 9.33
CA VAL A 623 -22.79 -10.86 9.20
C VAL A 623 -23.83 -9.77 9.50
N ALA A 624 -24.15 -8.98 8.48
CA ALA A 624 -25.37 -8.18 8.44
C ALA A 624 -26.27 -8.74 7.31
N SER A 625 -27.44 -9.24 7.71
CA SER A 625 -28.51 -9.78 6.86
C SER A 625 -29.13 -8.66 6.02
N ASN A 626 -29.02 -8.73 4.69
CA ASN A 626 -29.85 -7.95 3.76
C ASN A 626 -30.77 -8.88 2.96
N GLY A 627 -32.06 -8.53 2.95
CA GLY A 627 -33.11 -9.26 2.23
C GLY A 627 -33.00 -9.07 0.72
N ILE A 628 -33.53 -10.06 0.00
CA ILE A 628 -33.56 -10.14 -1.46
C ILE A 628 -34.27 -8.92 -2.05
N ASP A 629 -33.59 -8.20 -2.94
CA ASP A 629 -34.14 -7.08 -3.71
C ASP A 629 -34.90 -7.61 -4.94
N GLU A 630 -36.15 -7.19 -5.11
CA GLU A 630 -37.02 -7.66 -6.21
C GLU A 630 -36.64 -7.01 -7.56
N ASP A 631 -35.88 -5.91 -7.55
CA ASP A 631 -35.44 -5.21 -8.76
C ASP A 631 -34.30 -5.96 -9.48
N GLU A 632 -33.42 -6.64 -8.74
CA GLU A 632 -32.33 -7.49 -9.28
C GLU A 632 -32.89 -8.73 -10.01
N LEU A 633 -33.99 -9.29 -9.51
CA LEU A 633 -34.71 -10.42 -10.13
C LEU A 633 -35.36 -10.06 -11.47
N ASP A 634 -35.77 -8.80 -11.63
CA ASP A 634 -36.37 -8.30 -12.87
C ASP A 634 -35.32 -8.04 -13.95
N GLU A 635 -34.12 -7.64 -13.57
CA GLU A 635 -32.97 -7.46 -14.47
C GLU A 635 -32.45 -8.81 -14.99
N GLU A 636 -32.28 -9.81 -14.12
CA GLU A 636 -31.83 -11.16 -14.52
C GLU A 636 -32.86 -11.86 -15.44
N LEU A 637 -34.16 -11.63 -15.21
CA LEU A 637 -35.22 -12.12 -16.11
C LEU A 637 -35.17 -11.46 -17.49
N ALA A 638 -34.81 -10.17 -17.55
CA ALA A 638 -34.68 -9.45 -18.81
C ALA A 638 -33.49 -9.96 -19.63
N GLU A 639 -32.36 -10.24 -18.98
CA GLU A 639 -31.18 -10.84 -19.63
C GLU A 639 -31.48 -12.23 -20.19
N LEU A 640 -32.17 -13.10 -19.44
CA LEU A 640 -32.56 -14.44 -19.92
C LEU A 640 -33.57 -14.38 -21.08
N GLN A 641 -34.43 -13.36 -21.12
CA GLN A 641 -35.33 -13.12 -22.26
C GLN A 641 -34.56 -12.69 -23.50
N GLN A 642 -33.54 -11.85 -23.33
CA GLN A 642 -32.67 -11.38 -24.41
C GLN A 642 -31.79 -12.51 -24.96
N GLU A 643 -31.19 -13.32 -24.08
CA GLU A 643 -30.34 -14.47 -24.46
C GLU A 643 -31.13 -15.50 -25.29
N LYS A 644 -32.40 -15.77 -24.92
CA LYS A 644 -33.30 -16.63 -25.70
C LYS A 644 -33.72 -16.02 -27.03
N LEU A 645 -33.88 -14.69 -27.09
CA LEU A 645 -34.19 -13.98 -28.33
C LEU A 645 -33.01 -14.07 -29.30
N ASP A 646 -31.79 -13.91 -28.79
CA ASP A 646 -30.54 -14.00 -29.54
C ASP A 646 -30.29 -15.46 -30.04
N GLU A 647 -30.61 -16.47 -29.22
CA GLU A 647 -30.58 -17.89 -29.62
C GLU A 647 -31.61 -18.22 -30.72
N GLN A 648 -32.81 -17.62 -30.67
CA GLN A 648 -33.82 -17.76 -31.71
C GLN A 648 -33.41 -17.04 -33.01
N MET A 649 -32.73 -15.90 -32.91
CA MET A 649 -32.21 -15.17 -34.07
C MET A 649 -31.10 -15.94 -34.80
N LEU A 650 -30.23 -16.66 -34.05
CA LEU A 650 -29.20 -17.54 -34.61
C LEU A 650 -29.77 -18.77 -35.36
N ASN A 651 -31.03 -19.15 -35.12
CA ASN A 651 -31.69 -20.33 -35.71
C ASN A 651 -32.67 -20.02 -36.87
N THR A 652 -32.78 -18.77 -37.33
CA THR A 652 -33.59 -18.45 -38.53
C THR A 652 -32.77 -18.62 -39.82
N GLY A 653 -32.93 -19.79 -40.46
CA GLY A 653 -32.27 -20.13 -41.72
C GLY A 653 -32.78 -19.32 -42.94
N ASN A 654 -31.81 -18.98 -43.81
CA ASN A 654 -31.83 -18.50 -45.20
C ASN A 654 -33.14 -18.01 -45.85
N VAL A 655 -33.08 -16.79 -46.40
CA VAL A 655 -34.07 -16.16 -47.30
C VAL A 655 -34.09 -16.84 -48.69
N PRO A 656 -35.26 -17.12 -49.31
CA PRO A 656 -35.36 -17.87 -50.56
C PRO A 656 -35.26 -17.00 -51.82
N ILE A 657 -34.65 -17.54 -52.88
CA ILE A 657 -34.63 -17.01 -54.25
C ILE A 657 -35.48 -17.93 -55.15
N HIS A 658 -36.37 -17.36 -55.97
CA HIS A 658 -37.28 -18.02 -56.91
C HIS A 658 -36.58 -18.51 -58.21
N ASP A 659 -36.85 -19.75 -58.68
CA ASP A 659 -37.63 -20.07 -59.90
C ASP A 659 -37.55 -21.57 -60.39
N ALA A 660 -38.75 -22.18 -60.55
CA ALA A 660 -39.25 -23.23 -61.49
C ALA A 660 -38.70 -24.70 -61.54
N PRO A 661 -39.44 -25.71 -62.08
CA PRO A 661 -40.83 -26.15 -61.78
C PRO A 661 -41.04 -27.69 -61.65
N SER A 662 -42.22 -28.11 -61.14
CA SER A 662 -42.89 -29.46 -61.20
C SER A 662 -42.30 -30.59 -60.32
N SER A 663 -43.03 -31.51 -59.64
CA SER A 663 -44.41 -32.01 -59.72
C SER A 663 -44.81 -32.87 -58.46
N GLN A 664 -46.13 -33.05 -58.27
CA GLN A 664 -46.84 -34.19 -57.64
C GLN A 664 -47.13 -34.30 -56.11
N LYS A 665 -48.42 -34.04 -55.80
CA LYS A 665 -49.43 -34.84 -55.04
C LYS A 665 -49.35 -35.07 -53.50
N LEU A 666 -50.43 -34.61 -52.83
CA LEU A 666 -51.04 -35.00 -51.53
C LEU A 666 -51.98 -36.23 -51.69
N PRO A 667 -52.45 -36.99 -50.65
CA PRO A 667 -53.19 -36.50 -49.45
C PRO A 667 -53.09 -37.29 -48.09
N GLN A 668 -53.27 -36.62 -46.94
CA GLN A 668 -54.37 -36.68 -45.93
C GLN A 668 -54.12 -37.44 -44.59
N ALA A 669 -54.66 -36.84 -43.52
CA ALA A 669 -54.62 -37.21 -42.08
C ALA A 669 -55.67 -38.29 -41.68
N PRO A 670 -55.65 -38.82 -40.43
CA PRO A 670 -56.53 -38.21 -39.40
C PRO A 670 -56.03 -38.26 -37.93
N ASN A 671 -56.60 -37.34 -37.14
CA ASN A 671 -56.58 -37.20 -35.68
C ASN A 671 -57.03 -38.44 -34.90
N THR A 672 -56.45 -38.64 -33.69
CA THR A 672 -57.19 -38.95 -32.45
C THR A 672 -56.33 -38.67 -31.20
N ASN A 673 -56.89 -37.92 -30.24
CA ASN A 673 -56.45 -37.82 -28.83
C ASN A 673 -57.04 -39.02 -28.06
N PRO A 674 -56.46 -39.57 -26.95
CA PRO A 674 -56.74 -38.98 -25.63
C PRO A 674 -55.77 -39.30 -24.43
N LYS A 675 -55.98 -38.49 -23.36
CA LYS A 675 -55.89 -38.76 -21.90
C LYS A 675 -54.54 -38.74 -21.14
N ALA A 676 -54.56 -37.95 -20.05
CA ALA A 676 -53.54 -37.78 -19.02
C ALA A 676 -53.62 -38.82 -17.87
N PRO A 677 -52.55 -38.98 -17.07
CA PRO A 677 -52.64 -39.39 -15.67
C PRO A 677 -52.16 -38.32 -14.67
N GLN A 678 -52.59 -38.51 -13.42
CA GLN A 678 -52.54 -37.62 -12.26
C GLN A 678 -51.18 -37.57 -11.53
N ARG A 679 -51.02 -36.47 -10.79
CA ARG A 679 -50.05 -36.13 -9.72
C ARG A 679 -49.89 -37.24 -8.68
N VAL A 680 -48.65 -37.74 -8.52
CA VAL A 680 -48.08 -38.38 -7.32
C VAL A 680 -46.59 -38.06 -7.36
N GLU A 681 -46.14 -36.96 -6.76
CA GLU A 681 -44.70 -36.62 -6.66
C GLU A 681 -44.36 -35.84 -5.36
N GLU A 682 -45.34 -35.30 -4.62
CA GLU A 682 -45.06 -34.52 -3.40
C GLU A 682 -44.77 -35.38 -2.14
N ASP A 683 -45.09 -36.69 -2.13
CA ASP A 683 -44.86 -37.55 -0.94
C ASP A 683 -43.45 -38.20 -0.90
N ASP A 684 -42.77 -38.37 -2.04
CA ASP A 684 -41.43 -38.99 -2.08
C ASP A 684 -40.32 -38.02 -1.63
N GLU A 685 -40.51 -36.71 -1.84
CA GLU A 685 -39.52 -35.67 -1.51
C GLU A 685 -39.38 -35.45 0.01
N GLU A 686 -40.47 -35.58 0.77
CA GLU A 686 -40.46 -35.40 2.23
C GLU A 686 -39.86 -36.63 2.96
N GLU A 687 -39.92 -37.80 2.32
CA GLU A 687 -39.36 -39.06 2.83
C GLU A 687 -37.84 -39.13 2.62
N GLU A 688 -37.32 -38.59 1.52
CA GLU A 688 -35.87 -38.42 1.32
C GLU A 688 -35.26 -37.42 2.30
N LEU A 689 -35.97 -36.33 2.62
CA LEU A 689 -35.52 -35.34 3.60
C LEU A 689 -35.41 -35.92 5.01
N ARG A 690 -36.33 -36.82 5.39
CA ARG A 690 -36.27 -37.55 6.67
C ARG A 690 -35.14 -38.57 6.71
N LYS A 691 -34.85 -39.26 5.60
CA LYS A 691 -33.70 -40.16 5.52
C LYS A 691 -32.38 -39.42 5.67
N LEU A 692 -32.27 -38.24 5.06
CA LEU A 692 -31.09 -37.38 5.22
C LEU A 692 -30.93 -36.90 6.66
N GLN A 693 -32.02 -36.47 7.31
CA GLN A 693 -31.99 -36.08 8.72
C GLN A 693 -31.67 -37.24 9.68
N ALA A 694 -32.05 -38.48 9.32
CA ALA A 694 -31.71 -39.68 10.08
C ALA A 694 -30.23 -40.07 9.91
N GLU A 695 -29.64 -39.89 8.72
CA GLU A 695 -28.19 -40.03 8.53
C GLU A 695 -27.39 -38.94 9.26
N MET A 696 -27.96 -37.75 9.45
CA MET A 696 -27.35 -36.66 10.22
C MET A 696 -27.32 -36.89 11.76
N ALA A 697 -28.00 -37.92 12.27
CA ALA A 697 -28.19 -38.16 13.70
C ALA A 697 -27.39 -39.36 14.27
N MET A 698 -26.55 -40.04 13.47
CA MET A 698 -25.71 -41.17 13.90
C MET A 698 -24.22 -40.86 13.96
#